data_AF-A0A7K5NJW4-F1
#
_entry.id   AF-A0A7K5NJW4-F1
#
_cell.length_a   1.000
_cell.length_b   1.000
_cell.length_c   1.000
_cell.angle_alpha   90.00
_cell.angle_beta   90.00
_cell.angle_gamma   90.00
#
_symmetry.space_group_name_H-M   'P 1'
#
loop_
_entity.id
_entity.type
_entity.pdbx_description
1 polymer ?
#
loop_
_entity_poly.entity_id
_entity_poly.type
_entity_poly.pdbx_seq_one_letter_code
_entity_poly.pdbx_strand_id
1 'polypeptide(L)'
;VIIFDLTPVEYTVDIEVSLMDSSSLEPVKDCLKNLSLSVSTNISNVEMKVSNISVTTVCLPSGENSSCCSCESGYAWPRAVCGDLITCPSASLAPNLTCPSASLAPNLTCPSASLASNLTCSYRRDMPLNGTYCKPQTAESCGMGEPIVMEMSVRLDKEFCGDLSNSSSDLYKKYKYDLETAFNASYRCLPGFVSATVTGFMPGSVFVNYEVKAGAASFKQIASANRILPQFLDPFYQLNQDTITRKITNQTNFTVIPEDIFEGDTVRLICEINSTSENVTWYHGDQIISTSPPNSTDRGTSRSILEIANITSKNPDSYSCDFTNRNHQFHTLLYHDTKTITISQLNITRNVNNITVVCNRPEMQNNSSLLSCCIDKHLPSLTGDWKVNGEINITGQSSSSGNCTEYKLNITESLCPPEKSDTVTTYTCELQTGHGARSSQNISVRYLRAANVTISSSVKSSVSEGYEFNVMCESDMSNYENISWKIQSGNETKTVNCDKYITNNRSAGTSLLKVDAATQDWNGTYICTFSQKYWNSSANMTIEVISLPLKQDILRDPIRAYIQCKVQQALQCCISTDTVEDYTVKFVVQQTEFDAVKKGKGNSTCYMYNYTEAEGSTDKTLIAYCKFINRIGQEVNSENITLHVICTKISCSGSIGIGREGDTSVKPCYDSNSPNGFTQGYITYKCSHKSWELQSNNCLSVPISELLSGAESLVNSPDRKQNLPEYLGRLRNTTKKEENTLNHPANLGAIVDIMDMISSIPVEAKNDSIHNFLSTVDIIVADSTHKAWEDLNKGNKPRSSSLLNSIENFSQNLQPVDNNIPHISVKTLQLQGIVVTEKSTDYNKTFRSTENLTVNVFIGQTDVQTLNKTSAIVSVMYSNLGPILPRNKTQYVNGLLITTTVGSNKIQKFDINMTFAKKKTSLKTPQCVFWNFTLNKQRGGWDTQGCTATWEEDNYVNCSCNHLTSFSILMSADTTRSDNIENHITYIGLAISILSLVTCIIIESLVWKYVTNNTTSYMRHVCILNIATSLLIADIWFIVTASISDQNQSTSTTICVVATFFIHLFYLCAFFWMLSLGLILFYRLVFILHNTSKTTQKAVAFCLGYGCPFVIAVITIAVTLPRNNYTRKDVCWLNWEDSKALLAFVIPALIIVVMNLFITAVVIIKILRPTIGDRSNRQERKSLFHIGKSMAILTPLLGLTWGFGLATIIKNSHRAFHILFALLNSLQGLFILVFGTLWDKKIQEALLKRNSMSKWSSQQTKVRTL
;
A
#
# COMPACT_ATOMS: atom_id res chain seq x y z
N VAL A 1 -31.40 -51.29 -104.61
CA VAL A 1 -32.55 -51.55 -103.70
C VAL A 1 -33.43 -50.32 -103.70
N ILE A 2 -34.59 -50.37 -104.35
CA ILE A 2 -35.75 -49.52 -104.01
C ILE A 2 -36.99 -50.37 -104.33
N ILE A 3 -37.65 -50.83 -103.27
CA ILE A 3 -38.92 -51.57 -103.29
C ILE A 3 -40.03 -50.52 -103.18
N PHE A 4 -41.07 -50.62 -104.01
CA PHE A 4 -42.32 -49.89 -103.83
C PHE A 4 -43.22 -50.67 -102.88
N ASP A 5 -43.47 -50.15 -101.68
CA ASP A 5 -44.54 -50.64 -100.81
C ASP A 5 -45.81 -49.79 -101.07
N LEU A 6 -46.81 -50.41 -101.70
CA LEU A 6 -48.18 -49.89 -101.79
C LEU A 6 -48.91 -50.23 -100.47
N THR A 7 -49.51 -49.24 -99.83
CA THR A 7 -50.29 -49.38 -98.59
C THR A 7 -51.64 -50.06 -98.83
N PRO A 8 -52.13 -50.94 -97.93
CA PRO A 8 -53.45 -51.55 -98.03
C PRO A 8 -54.58 -50.51 -97.89
N VAL A 9 -55.67 -50.68 -98.64
CA VAL A 9 -56.85 -49.79 -98.60
C VAL A 9 -57.84 -50.30 -97.54
N GLU A 10 -58.13 -49.49 -96.52
CA GLU A 10 -59.15 -49.78 -95.50
C GLU A 10 -60.53 -49.23 -95.91
N TYR A 11 -61.59 -50.01 -95.66
CA TYR A 11 -62.98 -49.61 -95.91
C TYR A 11 -63.76 -49.61 -94.59
N THR A 12 -64.58 -48.57 -94.36
CA THR A 12 -65.51 -48.49 -93.22
C THR A 12 -66.94 -48.73 -93.71
N VAL A 13 -67.69 -49.58 -93.02
CA VAL A 13 -69.08 -49.91 -93.36
C VAL A 13 -69.96 -49.58 -92.15
N ASP A 14 -70.95 -48.72 -92.34
CA ASP A 14 -71.91 -48.33 -91.31
C ASP A 14 -73.18 -49.19 -91.40
N ILE A 15 -73.68 -49.68 -90.26
CA ILE A 15 -74.88 -50.52 -90.17
C ILE A 15 -75.84 -49.93 -89.13
N GLU A 16 -77.08 -49.66 -89.55
CA GLU A 16 -78.16 -49.21 -88.66
C GLU A 16 -78.93 -50.42 -88.10
N VAL A 17 -79.16 -50.43 -86.78
CA VAL A 17 -79.89 -51.49 -86.07
C VAL A 17 -80.99 -50.86 -85.21
N SER A 18 -82.25 -51.18 -85.51
CA SER A 18 -83.41 -50.73 -84.74
C SER A 18 -83.85 -51.81 -83.75
N LEU A 19 -84.01 -51.45 -82.46
CA LEU A 19 -84.45 -52.34 -81.38
C LEU A 19 -85.87 -51.95 -80.91
N MET A 20 -86.72 -52.94 -80.60
CA MET A 20 -88.09 -52.67 -80.11
C MET A 20 -88.16 -52.22 -78.64
N ASP A 21 -87.17 -52.55 -77.80
CA ASP A 21 -87.10 -52.15 -76.39
C ASP A 21 -85.71 -51.58 -76.05
N SER A 22 -85.69 -50.39 -75.42
CA SER A 22 -84.49 -49.69 -74.98
C SER A 22 -83.68 -50.47 -73.93
N SER A 23 -84.30 -51.36 -73.17
CA SER A 23 -83.64 -52.19 -72.16
C SER A 23 -82.66 -53.23 -72.74
N SER A 24 -82.83 -53.59 -74.02
CA SER A 24 -82.01 -54.58 -74.73
C SER A 24 -80.71 -54.01 -75.31
N LEU A 25 -80.51 -52.70 -75.21
CA LEU A 25 -79.37 -52.01 -75.82
C LEU A 25 -78.03 -52.40 -75.18
N GLU A 26 -77.94 -52.43 -73.85
CA GLU A 26 -76.68 -52.76 -73.16
C GLU A 26 -76.23 -54.22 -73.36
N PRO A 27 -77.12 -55.23 -73.30
CA PRO A 27 -76.76 -56.61 -73.66
C PRO A 27 -76.21 -56.76 -75.08
N VAL A 28 -76.72 -55.99 -76.06
CA VAL A 28 -76.23 -56.01 -77.45
C VAL A 28 -74.84 -55.37 -77.58
N LYS A 29 -74.60 -54.25 -76.87
CA LYS A 29 -73.28 -53.61 -76.82
C LYS A 29 -72.23 -54.53 -76.21
N ASP A 30 -72.56 -55.26 -75.15
CA ASP A 30 -71.66 -56.22 -74.51
C ASP A 30 -71.36 -57.45 -75.39
N CYS A 31 -72.34 -57.92 -76.18
CA CYS A 31 -72.12 -59.02 -77.13
C CYS A 31 -71.16 -58.62 -78.27
N LEU A 32 -71.35 -57.43 -78.86
CA LEU A 32 -70.50 -56.90 -79.94
C LEU A 32 -69.05 -56.65 -79.48
N LYS A 33 -68.85 -56.22 -78.23
CA LYS A 33 -67.50 -56.05 -77.65
C LYS A 33 -66.75 -57.37 -77.45
N ASN A 34 -67.44 -58.50 -77.35
CA ASN A 34 -66.85 -59.82 -77.06
C ASN A 34 -66.70 -60.75 -78.29
N LEU A 35 -67.03 -60.29 -79.50
CA LEU A 35 -66.87 -61.06 -80.74
C LEU A 35 -65.40 -61.18 -81.16
N SER A 36 -64.91 -62.40 -81.42
CA SER A 36 -63.56 -62.63 -81.98
C SER A 36 -63.58 -62.54 -83.51
N LEU A 37 -62.96 -61.50 -84.07
CA LEU A 37 -63.03 -61.20 -85.50
C LEU A 37 -61.90 -61.87 -86.29
N SER A 38 -62.21 -63.02 -86.92
CA SER A 38 -61.38 -63.61 -87.99
C SER A 38 -62.26 -64.29 -89.04
N VAL A 39 -62.98 -63.50 -89.83
CA VAL A 39 -63.74 -63.99 -90.99
C VAL A 39 -63.15 -63.35 -92.24
N SER A 40 -62.60 -64.17 -93.14
CA SER A 40 -62.19 -63.74 -94.49
C SER A 40 -63.34 -64.04 -95.46
N THR A 41 -63.82 -63.02 -96.16
CA THR A 41 -64.83 -63.19 -97.22
C THR A 41 -64.19 -62.87 -98.55
N ASN A 42 -64.20 -63.84 -99.46
CA ASN A 42 -63.54 -63.74 -100.76
C ASN A 42 -64.56 -63.19 -101.78
N ILE A 43 -64.52 -61.89 -102.03
CA ILE A 43 -65.31 -61.25 -103.08
C ILE A 43 -64.32 -60.65 -104.08
N SER A 44 -64.29 -61.21 -105.29
CA SER A 44 -63.50 -60.67 -106.43
C SER A 44 -61.99 -60.49 -106.17
N ASN A 45 -61.31 -61.54 -105.71
CA ASN A 45 -59.85 -61.68 -105.67
C ASN A 45 -59.07 -60.66 -104.79
N VAL A 46 -59.69 -60.12 -103.74
CA VAL A 46 -59.01 -59.34 -102.68
C VAL A 46 -59.41 -59.89 -101.30
N GLU A 47 -58.44 -60.23 -100.45
CA GLU A 47 -58.67 -60.71 -99.08
C GLU A 47 -58.95 -59.52 -98.14
N MET A 48 -60.19 -59.36 -97.65
CA MET A 48 -60.55 -58.36 -96.63
C MET A 48 -60.58 -58.98 -95.23
N LYS A 49 -60.00 -58.29 -94.24
CA LYS A 49 -60.08 -58.62 -92.81
C LYS A 49 -60.79 -57.50 -92.05
N VAL A 50 -61.79 -57.84 -91.24
CA VAL A 50 -62.45 -56.87 -90.34
C VAL A 50 -61.52 -56.58 -89.16
N SER A 51 -61.13 -55.31 -88.99
CA SER A 51 -60.17 -54.88 -87.97
C SER A 51 -60.82 -54.48 -86.63
N ASN A 52 -62.02 -53.90 -86.64
CA ASN A 52 -62.74 -53.44 -85.45
C ASN A 52 -64.25 -53.29 -85.69
N ILE A 53 -65.08 -53.45 -84.65
CA ILE A 53 -66.52 -53.16 -84.63
C ILE A 53 -66.84 -52.34 -83.37
N SER A 54 -67.53 -51.19 -83.54
CA SER A 54 -67.85 -50.28 -82.43
C SER A 54 -69.22 -49.63 -82.59
N VAL A 55 -69.97 -49.50 -81.50
CA VAL A 55 -71.23 -48.73 -81.44
C VAL A 55 -70.90 -47.27 -81.10
N THR A 56 -71.29 -46.32 -81.94
CA THR A 56 -70.85 -44.92 -81.84
C THR A 56 -71.97 -43.93 -81.48
N THR A 57 -73.22 -44.22 -81.87
CA THR A 57 -74.38 -43.34 -81.66
C THR A 57 -75.54 -44.13 -81.06
N VAL A 58 -76.23 -43.54 -80.08
CA VAL A 58 -77.40 -44.13 -79.41
C VAL A 58 -78.54 -43.12 -79.39
N CYS A 59 -79.76 -43.56 -79.73
CA CYS A 59 -80.97 -42.74 -79.69
C CYS A 59 -82.04 -43.38 -78.79
N LEU A 60 -82.62 -42.61 -77.88
CA LEU A 60 -83.67 -43.05 -76.96
C LEU A 60 -84.96 -42.25 -77.15
N PRO A 61 -86.15 -42.86 -77.07
CA PRO A 61 -87.41 -42.13 -77.22
C PRO A 61 -87.60 -41.10 -76.09
N SER A 62 -88.06 -39.91 -76.45
CA SER A 62 -88.37 -38.80 -75.54
C SER A 62 -89.70 -38.17 -75.97
N GLY A 63 -90.81 -38.71 -75.46
CA GLY A 63 -92.17 -38.25 -75.78
C GLY A 63 -92.81 -38.91 -77.02
N GLU A 64 -94.06 -38.54 -77.32
CA GLU A 64 -94.96 -39.27 -78.23
C GLU A 64 -94.55 -39.31 -79.72
N ASN A 65 -93.49 -38.62 -80.16
CA ASN A 65 -92.97 -38.70 -81.54
C ASN A 65 -91.54 -38.13 -81.71
N SER A 66 -90.66 -38.18 -80.70
CA SER A 66 -89.27 -37.69 -80.83
C SER A 66 -88.24 -38.55 -80.11
N SER A 67 -86.99 -38.58 -80.60
CA SER A 67 -85.90 -39.41 -80.06
C SER A 67 -84.64 -38.60 -79.74
N CYS A 68 -84.14 -38.63 -78.50
CA CYS A 68 -82.89 -37.96 -78.15
C CYS A 68 -81.68 -38.83 -78.49
N CYS A 69 -80.83 -38.37 -79.41
CA CYS A 69 -79.60 -39.03 -79.82
C CYS A 69 -78.36 -38.42 -79.17
N SER A 70 -77.49 -39.26 -78.59
CA SER A 70 -76.19 -38.90 -78.00
C SER A 70 -75.05 -39.78 -78.52
N CYS A 71 -73.82 -39.26 -78.42
CA CYS A 71 -72.60 -40.04 -78.72
C CYS A 71 -72.13 -40.81 -77.49
N GLU A 72 -71.55 -41.99 -77.72
CA GLU A 72 -70.89 -42.78 -76.68
C GLU A 72 -69.54 -42.19 -76.25
N SER A 73 -69.04 -42.59 -75.08
CA SER A 73 -67.78 -42.10 -74.52
C SER A 73 -66.62 -42.29 -75.51
N GLY A 74 -65.84 -41.24 -75.77
CA GLY A 74 -64.72 -41.27 -76.73
C GLY A 74 -65.12 -40.95 -78.19
N TYR A 75 -66.42 -40.76 -78.47
CA TYR A 75 -66.93 -40.34 -79.78
C TYR A 75 -67.60 -38.96 -79.69
N ALA A 76 -67.62 -38.22 -80.80
CA ALA A 76 -68.24 -36.90 -80.89
C ALA A 76 -68.84 -36.64 -82.27
N TRP A 77 -69.78 -35.69 -82.34
CA TRP A 77 -70.36 -35.27 -83.61
C TRP A 77 -69.33 -34.52 -84.47
N PRO A 78 -69.27 -34.78 -85.79
CA PRO A 78 -68.46 -33.99 -86.70
C PRO A 78 -68.91 -32.52 -86.75
N ARG A 79 -67.95 -31.59 -86.78
CA ARG A 79 -68.18 -30.13 -86.70
C ARG A 79 -69.15 -29.58 -87.75
N ALA A 80 -69.20 -30.19 -88.94
CA ALA A 80 -70.11 -29.82 -90.03
C ALA A 80 -71.60 -29.98 -89.67
N VAL A 81 -71.94 -30.74 -88.62
CA VAL A 81 -73.31 -30.99 -88.18
C VAL A 81 -73.70 -30.10 -86.98
N CYS A 82 -72.76 -29.36 -86.37
CA CYS A 82 -72.98 -28.53 -85.17
C CYS A 82 -73.75 -27.21 -85.43
N GLY A 83 -74.51 -27.08 -86.52
CA GLY A 83 -75.05 -25.80 -87.00
C GLY A 83 -76.51 -25.47 -86.65
N ASP A 84 -77.34 -26.43 -86.24
CA ASP A 84 -78.77 -26.20 -86.01
C ASP A 84 -79.12 -26.16 -84.51
N LEU A 85 -79.44 -24.95 -84.01
CA LEU A 85 -79.92 -24.72 -82.64
C LEU A 85 -81.31 -25.33 -82.42
N ILE A 86 -81.47 -26.22 -81.44
CA ILE A 86 -82.76 -26.36 -80.73
C ILE A 86 -82.56 -26.65 -79.23
N THR A 87 -83.03 -25.74 -78.38
CA THR A 87 -83.34 -25.95 -76.95
C THR A 87 -84.37 -27.06 -76.75
N CYS A 88 -84.20 -27.95 -75.76
CA CYS A 88 -85.26 -28.87 -75.33
C CYS A 88 -86.59 -28.12 -75.18
N PRO A 89 -87.72 -28.67 -75.64
CA PRO A 89 -88.95 -27.91 -75.79
C PRO A 89 -89.45 -27.42 -74.43
N SER A 90 -89.42 -26.10 -74.23
CA SER A 90 -90.32 -25.41 -73.33
C SER A 90 -91.73 -25.47 -73.95
N ALA A 91 -92.64 -26.20 -73.32
CA ALA A 91 -94.05 -26.18 -73.71
C ALA A 91 -94.63 -24.77 -73.50
N SER A 92 -94.93 -24.13 -74.64
CA SER A 92 -96.02 -23.17 -74.92
C SER A 92 -96.57 -22.26 -73.82
N LEU A 93 -96.44 -20.93 -74.01
CA LEU A 93 -97.53 -19.94 -74.02
C LEU A 93 -96.97 -18.54 -74.39
N ALA A 94 -97.51 -17.94 -75.46
CA ALA A 94 -97.28 -16.57 -75.97
C ALA A 94 -98.16 -15.54 -75.19
N PRO A 95 -98.32 -14.23 -75.56
CA PRO A 95 -97.75 -13.44 -76.68
C PRO A 95 -97.43 -11.93 -76.41
N ASN A 96 -96.91 -11.26 -77.46
CA ASN A 96 -97.21 -9.88 -77.93
C ASN A 96 -96.45 -8.59 -77.50
N LEU A 97 -96.33 -7.72 -78.52
CA LEU A 97 -96.16 -6.25 -78.59
C LEU A 97 -94.72 -5.70 -78.75
N THR A 98 -94.19 -5.53 -79.99
CA THR A 98 -94.33 -4.42 -80.99
C THR A 98 -93.38 -3.24 -80.79
N CYS A 99 -92.54 -2.99 -81.81
CA CYS A 99 -91.81 -1.73 -82.03
C CYS A 99 -92.35 -1.01 -83.29
N PRO A 100 -92.45 0.33 -83.29
CA PRO A 100 -92.58 1.12 -84.53
C PRO A 100 -91.24 1.68 -85.04
N SER A 101 -91.18 1.75 -86.37
CA SER A 101 -90.15 2.14 -87.36
C SER A 101 -89.61 3.59 -87.30
N ALA A 102 -88.29 3.80 -87.52
CA ALA A 102 -87.57 4.30 -88.73
C ALA A 102 -87.61 5.84 -88.95
N SER A 103 -86.50 6.56 -89.15
CA SER A 103 -85.71 6.57 -90.40
C SER A 103 -84.57 7.63 -90.40
N LEU A 104 -83.63 7.45 -91.35
CA LEU A 104 -82.61 8.36 -91.92
C LEU A 104 -81.14 8.29 -91.41
N ALA A 105 -80.28 7.73 -92.27
CA ALA A 105 -78.84 7.47 -92.22
C ALA A 105 -77.99 8.70 -92.71
N PRO A 106 -76.64 8.68 -92.88
CA PRO A 106 -75.64 7.61 -92.70
C PRO A 106 -74.28 8.01 -92.05
N ASN A 107 -73.42 6.99 -91.90
CA ASN A 107 -71.95 6.97 -91.86
C ASN A 107 -71.16 6.90 -90.54
N LEU A 108 -70.60 5.69 -90.37
CA LEU A 108 -69.25 5.29 -89.92
C LEU A 108 -69.01 4.80 -88.47
N THR A 109 -68.96 3.46 -88.41
CA THR A 109 -68.01 2.55 -87.71
C THR A 109 -68.13 2.33 -86.21
N CYS A 110 -68.76 1.19 -85.86
CA CYS A 110 -68.51 0.43 -84.63
C CYS A 110 -67.47 -0.68 -84.91
N PRO A 111 -66.52 -0.96 -83.98
CA PRO A 111 -65.48 -1.96 -84.17
C PRO A 111 -66.01 -3.39 -84.05
N SER A 112 -65.37 -4.28 -84.81
CA SER A 112 -65.50 -5.74 -84.84
C SER A 112 -65.45 -6.39 -83.45
N ALA A 113 -66.54 -7.08 -83.09
CA ALA A 113 -66.56 -8.10 -82.05
C ALA A 113 -65.91 -9.39 -82.59
N SER A 114 -64.62 -9.56 -82.29
CA SER A 114 -63.92 -10.83 -82.38
C SER A 114 -64.01 -11.58 -81.04
N LEU A 115 -64.13 -12.91 -81.13
CA LEU A 115 -64.11 -13.92 -80.06
C LEU A 115 -65.42 -14.10 -79.28
N ALA A 116 -66.24 -15.06 -79.73
CA ALA A 116 -66.75 -16.18 -78.91
C ALA A 116 -67.73 -17.05 -79.72
N SER A 117 -67.27 -17.68 -80.81
CA SER A 117 -67.99 -18.80 -81.43
C SER A 117 -67.61 -20.11 -80.72
N ASN A 118 -67.97 -20.22 -79.43
CA ASN A 118 -68.00 -21.50 -78.71
C ASN A 118 -69.35 -22.17 -78.98
N LEU A 119 -69.46 -22.83 -80.14
CA LEU A 119 -70.56 -23.73 -80.45
C LEU A 119 -70.42 -24.99 -79.57
N THR A 120 -71.22 -25.06 -78.51
CA THR A 120 -71.49 -26.29 -77.74
C THR A 120 -72.73 -26.97 -78.31
N CYS A 121 -72.55 -28.10 -79.00
CA CYS A 121 -73.65 -29.00 -79.39
C CYS A 121 -73.53 -30.30 -78.57
N SER A 122 -74.60 -30.70 -77.89
CA SER A 122 -74.61 -31.92 -77.06
C SER A 122 -75.80 -32.86 -77.27
N TYR A 123 -76.77 -32.59 -78.16
CA TYR A 123 -77.84 -33.56 -78.50
C TYR A 123 -78.53 -33.24 -79.85
N ARG A 124 -79.15 -34.26 -80.47
CA ARG A 124 -80.02 -34.13 -81.65
C ARG A 124 -81.37 -34.81 -81.41
N ARG A 125 -82.45 -34.31 -82.03
CA ARG A 125 -83.84 -34.76 -81.83
C ARG A 125 -84.27 -35.94 -82.72
N ASP A 126 -83.49 -36.27 -83.77
CA ASP A 126 -83.75 -37.40 -84.67
C ASP A 126 -82.44 -37.90 -85.36
N MET A 127 -82.43 -39.17 -85.80
CA MET A 127 -81.30 -39.81 -86.51
C MET A 127 -81.24 -39.35 -87.99
N PRO A 128 -80.07 -38.94 -88.53
CA PRO A 128 -79.95 -38.50 -89.92
C PRO A 128 -79.91 -39.66 -90.93
N LEU A 129 -80.76 -39.61 -91.97
CA LEU A 129 -80.91 -40.66 -93.01
C LEU A 129 -79.71 -40.85 -93.96
N ASN A 130 -78.75 -39.92 -94.03
CA ASN A 130 -77.57 -39.99 -94.91
C ASN A 130 -76.26 -39.84 -94.12
N GLY A 131 -75.82 -40.90 -93.44
CA GLY A 131 -74.40 -41.23 -93.25
C GLY A 131 -73.50 -40.32 -92.40
N THR A 132 -74.01 -39.57 -91.41
CA THR A 132 -73.13 -38.86 -90.44
C THR A 132 -73.42 -39.27 -89.01
N TYR A 133 -72.82 -40.39 -88.57
CA TYR A 133 -72.82 -40.87 -87.19
C TYR A 133 -71.68 -40.25 -86.36
N CYS A 134 -71.67 -40.49 -85.06
CA CYS A 134 -70.59 -40.04 -84.18
C CYS A 134 -69.25 -40.67 -84.59
N LYS A 135 -68.19 -39.87 -84.63
CA LYS A 135 -66.82 -40.30 -85.01
C LYS A 135 -65.88 -40.27 -83.81
N PRO A 136 -64.75 -41.02 -83.83
CA PRO A 136 -63.76 -40.97 -82.75
C PRO A 136 -63.29 -39.53 -82.49
N GLN A 137 -63.16 -39.17 -81.20
CA GLN A 137 -62.81 -37.81 -80.79
C GLN A 137 -61.46 -37.36 -81.34
N THR A 138 -61.44 -36.19 -81.98
CA THR A 138 -60.23 -35.52 -82.49
C THR A 138 -60.29 -34.03 -82.13
N ALA A 139 -59.17 -33.31 -82.26
CA ALA A 139 -59.08 -31.88 -81.92
C ALA A 139 -60.06 -30.98 -82.71
N GLU A 140 -60.70 -31.50 -83.76
CA GLU A 140 -61.70 -30.81 -84.58
C GLU A 140 -63.16 -31.09 -84.15
N SER A 141 -63.39 -31.90 -83.11
CA SER A 141 -64.71 -32.23 -82.55
C SER A 141 -65.30 -31.11 -81.67
N CYS A 142 -66.64 -30.92 -81.69
CA CYS A 142 -67.33 -29.95 -80.84
C CYS A 142 -67.42 -30.43 -79.37
N GLY A 143 -67.03 -29.61 -78.37
CA GLY A 143 -67.25 -29.87 -76.93
C GLY A 143 -66.00 -30.09 -76.06
N MET A 144 -65.01 -29.19 -76.12
CA MET A 144 -63.77 -29.25 -75.33
C MET A 144 -63.94 -28.87 -73.84
N GLY A 145 -63.44 -29.71 -72.93
CA GLY A 145 -63.08 -29.40 -71.54
C GLY A 145 -62.99 -30.63 -70.61
N GLU A 146 -61.91 -30.79 -69.84
CA GLU A 146 -61.89 -31.72 -68.69
C GLU A 146 -62.99 -31.33 -67.68
N PRO A 147 -63.57 -32.29 -66.93
CA PRO A 147 -64.66 -31.97 -66.00
C PRO A 147 -64.18 -31.03 -64.89
N ILE A 148 -64.70 -29.80 -64.85
CA ILE A 148 -64.48 -28.83 -63.77
C ILE A 148 -65.44 -29.10 -62.62
N VAL A 149 -64.98 -28.91 -61.39
CA VAL A 149 -65.81 -29.01 -60.17
C VAL A 149 -66.34 -27.62 -59.83
N MET A 150 -67.67 -27.47 -59.79
CA MET A 150 -68.33 -26.24 -59.38
C MET A 150 -68.90 -26.43 -57.97
N GLU A 151 -68.38 -25.69 -56.99
CA GLU A 151 -68.94 -25.63 -55.64
C GLU A 151 -70.21 -24.78 -55.63
N MET A 152 -71.32 -25.42 -55.30
CA MET A 152 -72.65 -24.85 -55.24
C MET A 152 -73.21 -24.95 -53.81
N SER A 153 -74.06 -24.00 -53.43
CA SER A 153 -74.91 -24.17 -52.24
C SER A 153 -76.33 -23.70 -52.51
N VAL A 154 -77.32 -24.29 -51.83
CA VAL A 154 -78.74 -23.90 -51.91
C VAL A 154 -79.43 -24.05 -50.55
N ARG A 155 -80.36 -23.15 -50.23
CA ARG A 155 -81.15 -23.18 -48.99
C ARG A 155 -82.42 -24.01 -49.17
N LEU A 156 -82.70 -24.88 -48.21
CA LEU A 156 -84.03 -25.47 -48.02
C LEU A 156 -84.70 -24.69 -46.89
N ASP A 157 -85.93 -24.22 -47.08
CA ASP A 157 -86.67 -23.48 -46.03
C ASP A 157 -87.26 -24.43 -44.98
N LYS A 158 -86.39 -25.27 -44.40
CA LYS A 158 -86.63 -26.26 -43.34
C LYS A 158 -85.73 -25.99 -42.15
N GLU A 159 -86.22 -26.23 -40.94
CA GLU A 159 -85.38 -26.17 -39.74
C GLU A 159 -84.29 -27.26 -39.78
N PHE A 160 -83.09 -26.91 -39.31
CA PHE A 160 -81.94 -27.81 -39.33
C PHE A 160 -81.99 -28.78 -38.15
N CYS A 161 -82.15 -30.08 -38.44
CA CYS A 161 -82.00 -31.15 -37.44
C CYS A 161 -80.55 -31.60 -37.29
N GLY A 162 -80.10 -31.84 -36.06
CA GLY A 162 -78.73 -32.28 -35.76
C GLY A 162 -78.31 -33.57 -36.48
N ASP A 163 -79.25 -34.47 -36.78
CA ASP A 163 -78.97 -35.72 -37.52
C ASP A 163 -78.45 -35.49 -38.96
N LEU A 164 -78.69 -34.30 -39.53
CA LEU A 164 -78.14 -33.89 -40.85
C LEU A 164 -76.66 -33.47 -40.79
N SER A 165 -76.08 -33.32 -39.59
CA SER A 165 -74.64 -33.14 -39.43
C SER A 165 -73.85 -34.46 -39.43
N ASN A 166 -74.56 -35.60 -39.29
CA ASN A 166 -73.96 -36.93 -39.25
C ASN A 166 -74.20 -37.68 -40.57
N SER A 167 -73.15 -37.86 -41.37
CA SER A 167 -73.19 -38.51 -42.69
C SER A 167 -73.68 -39.97 -42.68
N SER A 168 -73.75 -40.59 -41.49
CA SER A 168 -74.18 -41.98 -41.32
C SER A 168 -75.67 -42.14 -40.96
N SER A 169 -76.38 -41.05 -40.63
CA SER A 169 -77.79 -41.10 -40.22
C SER A 169 -78.72 -41.47 -41.38
N ASP A 170 -79.84 -42.15 -41.07
CA ASP A 170 -80.84 -42.50 -42.09
C ASP A 170 -81.47 -41.26 -42.72
N LEU A 171 -81.59 -40.17 -41.95
CA LEU A 171 -82.08 -38.88 -42.43
C LEU A 171 -81.09 -38.22 -43.41
N TYR A 172 -79.79 -38.20 -43.09
CA TYR A 172 -78.75 -37.68 -43.99
C TYR A 172 -78.69 -38.50 -45.28
N LYS A 173 -78.70 -39.83 -45.18
CA LYS A 173 -78.68 -40.72 -46.35
C LYS A 173 -79.90 -40.54 -47.25
N LYS A 174 -81.09 -40.40 -46.66
CA LYS A 174 -82.32 -40.14 -47.41
C LYS A 174 -82.29 -38.76 -48.10
N TYR A 175 -81.95 -37.70 -47.38
CA TYR A 175 -81.87 -36.35 -47.96
C TYR A 175 -80.80 -36.28 -49.06
N LYS A 176 -79.63 -36.86 -48.81
CA LYS A 176 -78.55 -36.94 -49.79
C LYS A 176 -78.99 -37.69 -51.05
N TYR A 177 -79.61 -38.87 -50.91
CA TYR A 177 -80.07 -39.66 -52.05
C TYR A 177 -81.14 -38.93 -52.89
N ASP A 178 -82.16 -38.37 -52.25
CA ASP A 178 -83.25 -37.67 -52.95
C ASP A 178 -82.74 -36.40 -53.67
N LEU A 179 -81.86 -35.63 -53.02
CA LEU A 179 -81.30 -34.41 -53.58
C LEU A 179 -80.27 -34.70 -54.68
N GLU A 180 -79.38 -35.68 -54.53
CA GLU A 180 -78.45 -36.09 -55.59
C GLU A 180 -79.19 -36.64 -56.80
N THR A 181 -80.28 -37.38 -56.60
CA THR A 181 -81.13 -37.86 -57.70
C THR A 181 -81.74 -36.68 -58.48
N ALA A 182 -82.29 -35.70 -57.76
CA ALA A 182 -82.85 -34.50 -58.37
C ALA A 182 -81.78 -33.63 -59.07
N PHE A 183 -80.62 -33.42 -58.44
CA PHE A 183 -79.52 -32.66 -59.03
C PHE A 183 -78.98 -33.35 -60.29
N ASN A 184 -78.72 -34.66 -60.25
CA ASN A 184 -78.26 -35.41 -61.42
C ASN A 184 -79.28 -35.32 -62.56
N ALA A 185 -80.58 -35.42 -62.28
CA ALA A 185 -81.63 -35.27 -63.30
C ALA A 185 -81.67 -33.85 -63.89
N SER A 186 -81.46 -32.82 -63.07
CA SER A 186 -81.52 -31.42 -63.48
C SER A 186 -80.30 -30.96 -64.29
N TYR A 187 -79.11 -31.47 -63.94
CA TYR A 187 -77.84 -31.08 -64.55
C TYR A 187 -77.35 -32.03 -65.66
N ARG A 188 -78.04 -33.16 -65.93
CA ARG A 188 -77.63 -34.15 -66.96
C ARG A 188 -77.43 -33.60 -68.37
N CYS A 189 -78.05 -32.46 -68.69
CA CYS A 189 -77.95 -31.83 -70.01
C CYS A 189 -76.76 -30.86 -70.12
N LEU A 190 -75.93 -30.72 -69.07
CA LEU A 190 -74.74 -29.89 -69.13
C LEU A 190 -73.65 -30.52 -70.03
N PRO A 191 -72.85 -29.71 -70.74
CA PRO A 191 -71.75 -30.23 -71.56
C PRO A 191 -70.77 -31.03 -70.71
N GLY A 192 -70.45 -32.27 -71.09
CA GLY A 192 -69.48 -33.11 -70.36
C GLY A 192 -69.88 -33.42 -68.91
N PHE A 193 -71.17 -33.47 -68.59
CA PHE A 193 -71.67 -33.79 -67.26
C PHE A 193 -71.19 -35.16 -66.77
N VAL A 194 -70.66 -35.19 -65.54
CA VAL A 194 -70.17 -36.40 -64.87
C VAL A 194 -71.06 -36.74 -63.68
N SER A 195 -71.29 -35.78 -62.78
CA SER A 195 -72.10 -36.00 -61.57
C SER A 195 -72.48 -34.69 -60.89
N ALA A 196 -73.55 -34.71 -60.12
CA ALA A 196 -73.88 -33.72 -59.10
C ALA A 196 -74.00 -34.42 -57.74
N THR A 197 -73.16 -34.04 -56.78
CA THR A 197 -72.98 -34.75 -55.50
C THR A 197 -73.11 -33.81 -54.32
N VAL A 198 -73.86 -34.20 -53.29
CA VAL A 198 -74.03 -33.42 -52.06
C VAL A 198 -72.82 -33.62 -51.16
N THR A 199 -72.16 -32.51 -50.81
CA THR A 199 -70.94 -32.49 -49.99
C THR A 199 -71.25 -32.29 -48.50
N GLY A 200 -72.35 -31.64 -48.15
CA GLY A 200 -72.77 -31.52 -46.74
C GLY A 200 -73.99 -30.63 -46.50
N PHE A 201 -74.43 -30.58 -45.25
CA PHE A 201 -75.55 -29.75 -44.80
C PHE A 201 -75.08 -28.80 -43.69
N MET A 202 -75.48 -27.52 -43.74
CA MET A 202 -75.12 -26.50 -42.75
C MET A 202 -76.35 -25.90 -42.04
N PRO A 203 -76.21 -25.40 -40.79
CA PRO A 203 -77.29 -24.75 -40.04
C PRO A 203 -77.74 -23.42 -40.65
N GLY A 204 -79.04 -23.08 -40.51
CA GLY A 204 -79.63 -21.80 -40.94
C GLY A 204 -80.63 -21.90 -42.11
N SER A 205 -81.76 -22.59 -41.89
CA SER A 205 -82.66 -23.11 -42.94
C SER A 205 -81.91 -24.05 -43.91
N VAL A 206 -81.72 -25.31 -43.49
CA VAL A 206 -80.82 -26.34 -44.06
C VAL A 206 -80.14 -25.91 -45.37
N PHE A 207 -78.89 -25.42 -45.28
CA PHE A 207 -78.07 -25.11 -46.46
C PHE A 207 -77.43 -26.40 -46.97
N VAL A 208 -77.68 -26.75 -48.22
CA VAL A 208 -77.13 -27.91 -48.91
C VAL A 208 -75.94 -27.46 -49.73
N ASN A 209 -74.74 -27.90 -49.37
CA ASN A 209 -73.54 -27.75 -50.19
C ASN A 209 -73.44 -28.94 -51.13
N TYR A 210 -73.20 -28.69 -52.41
CA TYR A 210 -73.09 -29.72 -53.43
C TYR A 210 -72.11 -29.31 -54.52
N GLU A 211 -71.51 -30.30 -55.16
CA GLU A 211 -70.56 -30.12 -56.25
C GLU A 211 -71.17 -30.62 -57.55
N VAL A 212 -71.08 -29.82 -58.60
CA VAL A 212 -71.46 -30.21 -59.96
C VAL A 212 -70.20 -30.37 -60.79
N LYS A 213 -69.94 -31.60 -61.25
CA LYS A 213 -68.80 -31.95 -62.09
C LYS A 213 -69.27 -32.08 -63.54
N ALA A 214 -68.88 -31.12 -64.37
CA ALA A 214 -69.24 -31.06 -65.78
C ALA A 214 -68.15 -30.35 -66.59
N GLY A 215 -68.19 -30.43 -67.92
CA GLY A 215 -67.39 -29.56 -68.78
C GLY A 215 -67.84 -28.10 -68.68
N ALA A 216 -67.17 -27.21 -69.42
CA ALA A 216 -67.42 -25.77 -69.36
C ALA A 216 -68.85 -25.39 -69.81
N ALA A 217 -69.77 -25.29 -68.85
CA ALA A 217 -71.14 -24.84 -69.04
C ALA A 217 -71.24 -23.31 -68.98
N SER A 218 -72.02 -22.71 -69.88
CA SER A 218 -72.32 -21.27 -69.84
C SER A 218 -73.28 -20.92 -68.70
N PHE A 219 -73.24 -19.66 -68.24
CA PHE A 219 -74.14 -19.15 -67.20
C PHE A 219 -75.63 -19.37 -67.50
N LYS A 220 -76.04 -19.25 -68.78
CA LYS A 220 -77.43 -19.53 -69.18
C LYS A 220 -77.79 -21.01 -69.04
N GLN A 221 -76.87 -21.93 -69.32
CA GLN A 221 -77.11 -23.37 -69.16
C GLN A 221 -77.24 -23.78 -67.70
N ILE A 222 -76.41 -23.21 -66.82
CA ILE A 222 -76.51 -23.45 -65.37
C ILE A 222 -77.81 -22.86 -64.83
N ALA A 223 -78.17 -21.62 -65.23
CA ALA A 223 -79.43 -21.00 -64.82
C ALA A 223 -80.66 -21.80 -65.29
N SER A 224 -80.64 -22.36 -66.51
CA SER A 224 -81.70 -23.23 -67.00
C SER A 224 -81.78 -24.55 -66.22
N ALA A 225 -80.65 -25.15 -65.87
CA ALA A 225 -80.61 -26.36 -65.05
C ALA A 225 -81.10 -26.09 -63.61
N ASN A 226 -80.75 -24.95 -63.02
CA ASN A 226 -81.25 -24.55 -61.69
C ASN A 226 -82.78 -24.31 -61.71
N ARG A 227 -83.32 -23.82 -62.83
CA ARG A 227 -84.74 -23.49 -62.98
C ARG A 227 -85.64 -24.73 -62.98
N ILE A 228 -85.22 -25.82 -63.61
CA ILE A 228 -86.03 -27.05 -63.73
C ILE A 228 -85.89 -28.01 -62.54
N LEU A 229 -84.92 -27.76 -61.65
CA LEU A 229 -84.63 -28.58 -60.47
C LEU A 229 -85.85 -28.93 -59.59
N PRO A 230 -86.80 -28.01 -59.32
CA PRO A 230 -87.98 -28.33 -58.51
C PRO A 230 -88.91 -29.37 -59.15
N GLN A 231 -88.79 -29.63 -60.46
CA GLN A 231 -89.61 -30.64 -61.15
C GLN A 231 -89.15 -32.07 -60.84
N PHE A 232 -87.91 -32.24 -60.37
CA PHE A 232 -87.30 -33.54 -60.08
C PHE A 232 -87.19 -33.83 -58.58
N LEU A 233 -87.64 -32.90 -57.73
CA LEU A 233 -87.57 -33.01 -56.27
C LEU A 233 -88.97 -32.94 -55.66
N ASP A 234 -89.24 -33.76 -54.65
CA ASP A 234 -90.54 -33.76 -53.97
C ASP A 234 -90.82 -32.36 -53.33
N PRO A 235 -92.03 -31.79 -53.50
CA PRO A 235 -92.41 -30.50 -52.91
C PRO A 235 -92.19 -30.42 -51.38
N PHE A 236 -92.13 -31.57 -50.69
CA PHE A 236 -91.82 -31.69 -49.27
C PHE A 236 -90.55 -30.93 -48.84
N TYR A 237 -89.54 -30.84 -49.71
CA TYR A 237 -88.22 -30.29 -49.37
C TYR A 237 -88.11 -28.75 -49.36
N GLN A 238 -89.12 -28.01 -49.84
CA GLN A 238 -89.19 -26.54 -49.78
C GLN A 238 -87.88 -25.83 -50.23
N LEU A 239 -87.38 -26.21 -51.41
CA LEU A 239 -86.17 -25.64 -52.00
C LEU A 239 -86.35 -24.16 -52.35
N ASN A 240 -85.45 -23.29 -51.88
CA ASN A 240 -85.43 -21.87 -52.22
C ASN A 240 -84.42 -21.57 -53.33
N GLN A 241 -84.91 -21.45 -54.56
CA GLN A 241 -84.06 -21.31 -55.76
C GLN A 241 -83.27 -20.00 -55.81
N ASP A 242 -83.73 -18.94 -55.12
CA ASP A 242 -83.07 -17.61 -55.14
C ASP A 242 -81.75 -17.60 -54.36
N THR A 243 -81.51 -18.62 -53.54
CA THR A 243 -80.36 -18.72 -52.64
C THR A 243 -79.19 -19.51 -53.21
N ILE A 244 -79.27 -19.93 -54.47
CA ILE A 244 -78.20 -20.72 -55.09
C ILE A 244 -76.96 -19.84 -55.26
N THR A 245 -75.85 -20.20 -54.62
CA THR A 245 -74.59 -19.43 -54.70
C THR A 245 -73.42 -20.26 -55.23
N ARG A 246 -72.49 -19.57 -55.90
CA ARG A 246 -71.24 -20.13 -56.45
C ARG A 246 -70.04 -19.34 -55.91
N LYS A 247 -69.07 -20.04 -55.32
CA LYS A 247 -67.81 -19.44 -54.82
C LYS A 247 -66.71 -19.50 -55.89
N ILE A 248 -65.92 -18.42 -56.04
CA ILE A 248 -64.80 -18.33 -56.98
C ILE A 248 -63.53 -17.90 -56.23
N THR A 249 -62.55 -18.80 -56.08
CA THR A 249 -61.28 -18.54 -55.37
C THR A 249 -60.11 -18.23 -56.30
N ASN A 250 -60.21 -18.57 -57.59
CA ASN A 250 -59.03 -18.61 -58.48
C ASN A 250 -58.85 -17.32 -59.30
N GLN A 251 -59.59 -16.25 -58.99
CA GLN A 251 -59.68 -15.01 -59.80
C GLN A 251 -59.49 -13.71 -58.98
N THR A 252 -58.93 -13.83 -57.78
CA THR A 252 -58.63 -12.74 -56.85
C THR A 252 -57.10 -12.62 -56.68
N ASN A 253 -56.54 -11.42 -56.69
CA ASN A 253 -55.10 -11.17 -56.54
C ASN A 253 -54.81 -10.32 -55.30
N PHE A 254 -54.21 -10.91 -54.26
CA PHE A 254 -53.87 -10.24 -53.00
C PHE A 254 -52.36 -10.01 -52.86
N THR A 255 -51.93 -8.74 -52.81
CA THR A 255 -50.54 -8.29 -52.63
C THR A 255 -50.33 -7.52 -51.31
N VAL A 256 -49.10 -7.63 -50.74
CA VAL A 256 -48.67 -7.00 -49.48
C VAL A 256 -47.39 -6.21 -49.73
N ILE A 257 -47.30 -4.96 -49.28
CA ILE A 257 -46.14 -4.08 -49.49
C ILE A 257 -45.80 -3.34 -48.19
N PRO A 258 -44.55 -3.39 -47.68
CA PRO A 258 -43.39 -4.14 -48.17
C PRO A 258 -43.48 -5.65 -47.88
N GLU A 259 -42.66 -6.46 -48.57
CA GLU A 259 -42.59 -7.93 -48.33
C GLU A 259 -41.97 -8.28 -46.97
N ASP A 260 -40.89 -7.57 -46.59
CA ASP A 260 -40.27 -7.66 -45.27
C ASP A 260 -40.79 -6.51 -44.39
N ILE A 261 -41.49 -6.86 -43.31
CA ILE A 261 -42.17 -5.89 -42.44
C ILE A 261 -41.46 -5.85 -41.08
N PHE A 262 -41.02 -4.66 -40.66
CA PHE A 262 -40.45 -4.42 -39.35
C PHE A 262 -41.44 -3.70 -38.42
N GLU A 263 -41.31 -3.93 -37.12
CA GLU A 263 -42.08 -3.21 -36.10
C GLU A 263 -41.87 -1.70 -36.24
N GLY A 264 -42.94 -0.95 -36.47
CA GLY A 264 -42.90 0.49 -36.78
C GLY A 264 -43.04 0.86 -38.26
N ASP A 265 -43.01 -0.09 -39.19
CA ASP A 265 -43.25 0.16 -40.61
C ASP A 265 -44.76 0.42 -40.91
N THR A 266 -45.03 1.11 -42.03
CA THR A 266 -46.38 1.24 -42.61
C THR A 266 -46.58 0.21 -43.73
N VAL A 267 -47.61 -0.62 -43.62
CA VAL A 267 -47.91 -1.74 -44.53
C VAL A 267 -49.17 -1.48 -45.34
N ARG A 268 -49.13 -1.76 -46.65
CA ARG A 268 -50.28 -1.67 -47.56
C ARG A 268 -50.68 -3.05 -48.10
N LEU A 269 -51.94 -3.40 -47.90
CA LEU A 269 -52.59 -4.62 -48.40
C LEU A 269 -53.47 -4.24 -49.59
N ILE A 270 -53.34 -4.94 -50.70
CA ILE A 270 -54.04 -4.61 -51.95
C ILE A 270 -54.70 -5.87 -52.50
N CYS A 271 -56.00 -5.80 -52.75
CA CYS A 271 -56.76 -6.92 -53.31
C CYS A 271 -57.49 -6.49 -54.59
N GLU A 272 -57.39 -7.31 -55.63
CA GLU A 272 -57.83 -6.99 -57.00
C GLU A 272 -58.60 -8.16 -57.65
N ILE A 273 -59.67 -7.85 -58.38
CA ILE A 273 -60.39 -8.82 -59.22
C ILE A 273 -60.59 -8.27 -60.64
N ASN A 274 -60.60 -9.18 -61.63
CA ASN A 274 -60.89 -8.89 -63.05
C ASN A 274 -62.40 -8.91 -63.36
N SER A 275 -63.22 -8.34 -62.48
CA SER A 275 -64.66 -8.16 -62.67
C SER A 275 -65.15 -6.95 -61.89
N THR A 276 -66.27 -6.36 -62.30
CA THR A 276 -66.98 -5.35 -61.50
C THR A 276 -67.64 -6.01 -60.29
N SER A 277 -67.50 -5.42 -59.11
CA SER A 277 -68.16 -5.85 -57.87
C SER A 277 -68.81 -4.65 -57.20
N GLU A 278 -69.92 -4.90 -56.48
CA GLU A 278 -70.66 -3.85 -55.78
C GLU A 278 -69.94 -3.42 -54.49
N ASN A 279 -69.43 -4.38 -53.71
CA ASN A 279 -68.79 -4.14 -52.43
C ASN A 279 -67.61 -5.09 -52.18
N VAL A 280 -66.59 -4.57 -51.48
CA VAL A 280 -65.44 -5.32 -50.94
C VAL A 280 -65.51 -5.29 -49.42
N THR A 281 -65.37 -6.45 -48.79
CA THR A 281 -65.23 -6.56 -47.33
C THR A 281 -63.85 -7.12 -46.98
N TRP A 282 -63.14 -6.44 -46.10
CA TRP A 282 -61.87 -6.87 -45.53
C TRP A 282 -62.07 -7.51 -44.17
N TYR A 283 -61.36 -8.61 -43.93
CA TYR A 283 -61.39 -9.39 -42.68
C TYR A 283 -60.00 -9.50 -42.05
N HIS A 284 -59.96 -9.54 -40.72
CA HIS A 284 -58.80 -9.92 -39.90
C HIS A 284 -59.22 -11.12 -39.04
N GLY A 285 -58.71 -12.30 -39.35
CA GLY A 285 -59.31 -13.56 -38.89
C GLY A 285 -60.77 -13.65 -39.34
N ASP A 286 -61.69 -13.87 -38.39
CA ASP A 286 -63.15 -13.91 -38.65
C ASP A 286 -63.84 -12.54 -38.46
N GLN A 287 -63.11 -11.47 -38.11
CA GLN A 287 -63.69 -10.15 -37.85
C GLN A 287 -63.64 -9.23 -39.07
N ILE A 288 -64.75 -8.52 -39.34
CA ILE A 288 -64.82 -7.52 -40.41
C ILE A 288 -64.05 -6.26 -39.98
N ILE A 289 -63.04 -5.88 -40.76
CA ILE A 289 -62.26 -4.64 -40.57
C ILE A 289 -62.97 -3.47 -41.28
N SER A 290 -63.41 -3.69 -42.53
CA SER A 290 -64.07 -2.64 -43.32
C SER A 290 -64.89 -3.24 -44.46
N THR A 291 -66.01 -2.60 -44.80
CA THR A 291 -66.78 -2.87 -46.03
C THR A 291 -66.89 -1.58 -46.83
N SER A 292 -66.48 -1.59 -48.09
CA SER A 292 -66.46 -0.40 -48.95
C SER A 292 -66.68 -0.76 -50.42
N PRO A 293 -67.27 0.14 -51.24
CA PRO A 293 -67.31 -0.07 -52.67
C PRO A 293 -65.88 -0.08 -53.26
N PRO A 294 -65.55 -0.99 -54.19
CA PRO A 294 -64.22 -1.04 -54.78
C PRO A 294 -63.91 0.19 -55.64
N ASN A 295 -62.65 0.61 -55.69
CA ASN A 295 -62.21 1.58 -56.69
C ASN A 295 -62.22 0.89 -58.06
N SER A 296 -63.17 1.27 -58.94
CA SER A 296 -63.23 0.74 -60.30
C SER A 296 -62.21 1.45 -61.18
N THR A 297 -61.41 0.68 -61.92
CA THR A 297 -60.51 1.21 -62.95
C THR A 297 -61.16 1.01 -64.34
N ASP A 298 -60.88 1.90 -65.31
CA ASP A 298 -61.49 1.96 -66.66
C ASP A 298 -61.47 0.65 -67.48
N ARG A 299 -60.80 -0.41 -67.00
CA ARG A 299 -60.70 -1.73 -67.63
C ARG A 299 -61.63 -2.81 -67.05
N GLY A 300 -62.59 -2.45 -66.19
CA GLY A 300 -63.53 -3.41 -65.61
C GLY A 300 -62.96 -4.24 -64.44
N THR A 301 -61.87 -3.74 -63.84
CA THR A 301 -61.17 -4.30 -62.67
C THR A 301 -61.57 -3.57 -61.40
N SER A 302 -61.97 -4.31 -60.36
CA SER A 302 -62.28 -3.77 -59.03
C SER A 302 -61.08 -3.97 -58.09
N ARG A 303 -60.57 -2.86 -57.52
CA ARG A 303 -59.39 -2.84 -56.64
C ARG A 303 -59.74 -2.22 -55.29
N SER A 304 -59.23 -2.80 -54.20
CA SER A 304 -59.30 -2.22 -52.85
C SER A 304 -57.93 -2.22 -52.18
N ILE A 305 -57.64 -1.18 -51.38
CA ILE A 305 -56.35 -1.00 -50.68
C ILE A 305 -56.65 -0.71 -49.21
N LEU A 306 -56.01 -1.45 -48.31
CA LEU A 306 -56.03 -1.26 -46.86
C LEU A 306 -54.62 -0.87 -46.38
N GLU A 307 -54.48 0.28 -45.72
CA GLU A 307 -53.20 0.82 -45.23
C GLU A 307 -53.16 0.77 -43.70
N ILE A 308 -52.10 0.15 -43.14
CA ILE A 308 -51.88 -0.03 -41.70
C ILE A 308 -50.59 0.72 -41.34
N ALA A 309 -50.72 1.87 -40.67
CA ALA A 309 -49.58 2.63 -40.19
C ALA A 309 -49.07 2.09 -38.84
N ASN A 310 -47.75 2.06 -38.65
CA ASN A 310 -47.08 1.68 -37.41
C ASN A 310 -47.50 0.27 -36.91
N ILE A 311 -47.17 -0.75 -37.71
CA ILE A 311 -47.53 -2.13 -37.41
C ILE A 311 -46.77 -2.66 -36.17
N THR A 312 -47.49 -3.37 -35.28
CA THR A 312 -46.96 -3.89 -34.00
C THR A 312 -47.12 -5.41 -33.90
N SER A 313 -46.33 -6.06 -33.05
CA SER A 313 -46.26 -7.52 -32.90
C SER A 313 -47.54 -8.21 -32.39
N LYS A 314 -48.64 -7.47 -32.18
CA LYS A 314 -49.95 -7.99 -31.74
C LYS A 314 -50.90 -8.38 -32.89
N ASN A 315 -50.53 -8.13 -34.14
CA ASN A 315 -51.38 -8.36 -35.31
C ASN A 315 -50.98 -9.54 -36.24
N PRO A 316 -50.39 -10.67 -35.78
CA PRO A 316 -50.07 -11.77 -36.68
C PRO A 316 -51.28 -12.69 -36.86
N ASP A 317 -52.26 -12.24 -37.64
CA ASP A 317 -53.40 -13.06 -38.08
C ASP A 317 -53.68 -12.86 -39.58
N SER A 318 -54.44 -13.77 -40.18
CA SER A 318 -54.75 -13.76 -41.60
C SER A 318 -55.67 -12.60 -41.98
N TYR A 319 -55.35 -11.88 -43.06
CA TYR A 319 -56.21 -10.87 -43.66
C TYR A 319 -56.89 -11.46 -44.89
N SER A 320 -58.20 -11.21 -45.06
CA SER A 320 -58.98 -11.70 -46.22
C SER A 320 -59.77 -10.58 -46.90
N CYS A 321 -60.07 -10.74 -48.19
CA CYS A 321 -60.88 -9.80 -48.96
C CYS A 321 -61.99 -10.52 -49.75
N ASP A 322 -63.22 -10.05 -49.61
CA ASP A 322 -64.41 -10.62 -50.27
C ASP A 322 -65.07 -9.60 -51.19
N PHE A 323 -65.17 -9.92 -52.49
CA PHE A 323 -65.91 -9.13 -53.47
C PHE A 323 -67.25 -9.81 -53.79
N THR A 324 -68.34 -9.05 -53.70
CA THR A 324 -69.71 -9.53 -54.00
C THR A 324 -70.24 -8.96 -55.30
N ASN A 325 -70.90 -9.79 -56.13
CA ASN A 325 -71.56 -9.36 -57.36
C ASN A 325 -72.94 -10.05 -57.51
N ARG A 326 -74.02 -9.26 -57.53
CA ARG A 326 -75.41 -9.70 -57.67
C ARG A 326 -75.96 -9.37 -59.06
N ASN A 327 -75.56 -10.12 -60.08
CA ASN A 327 -76.12 -9.95 -61.43
C ASN A 327 -76.89 -11.20 -61.89
N HIS A 328 -78.20 -11.00 -62.11
CA HIS A 328 -79.25 -11.90 -62.61
C HIS A 328 -80.06 -12.67 -61.56
N GLN A 329 -81.38 -12.66 -61.77
CA GLN A 329 -82.47 -12.93 -60.83
C GLN A 329 -82.45 -14.24 -60.02
N PHE A 330 -81.45 -15.13 -60.13
CA PHE A 330 -81.47 -16.44 -59.46
C PHE A 330 -80.09 -17.02 -59.05
N HIS A 331 -79.02 -16.19 -58.88
CA HIS A 331 -77.76 -16.63 -58.21
C HIS A 331 -76.84 -15.45 -57.74
N THR A 332 -75.98 -15.68 -56.73
CA THR A 332 -74.96 -14.71 -56.26
C THR A 332 -73.53 -15.25 -56.47
N LEU A 333 -72.59 -14.39 -56.91
CA LEU A 333 -71.16 -14.69 -57.07
C LEU A 333 -70.32 -14.06 -55.95
N LEU A 334 -69.44 -14.85 -55.34
CA LEU A 334 -68.51 -14.42 -54.28
C LEU A 334 -67.05 -14.70 -54.69
N TYR A 335 -66.21 -13.66 -54.75
CA TYR A 335 -64.76 -13.80 -54.96
C TYR A 335 -64.03 -13.58 -53.62
N HIS A 336 -63.17 -14.51 -53.23
CA HIS A 336 -62.53 -14.54 -51.90
C HIS A 336 -61.04 -14.90 -52.00
N ASP A 337 -60.18 -14.23 -51.23
CA ASP A 337 -58.77 -14.58 -51.05
C ASP A 337 -58.22 -14.15 -49.66
N THR A 338 -57.17 -14.83 -49.17
CA THR A 338 -56.61 -14.68 -47.80
C THR A 338 -55.08 -14.71 -47.78
N LYS A 339 -54.44 -13.77 -47.05
CA LYS A 339 -52.97 -13.65 -46.88
C LYS A 339 -52.58 -13.44 -45.42
N THR A 340 -51.50 -14.10 -44.97
CA THR A 340 -50.90 -13.92 -43.64
C THR A 340 -49.66 -13.02 -43.70
N ILE A 341 -49.43 -12.23 -42.64
CA ILE A 341 -48.32 -11.26 -42.55
C ILE A 341 -47.40 -11.65 -41.39
N THR A 342 -46.07 -11.56 -41.59
CA THR A 342 -45.06 -11.79 -40.54
C THR A 342 -44.29 -10.51 -40.23
N ILE A 343 -44.07 -10.22 -38.93
CA ILE A 343 -43.44 -8.97 -38.46
C ILE A 343 -42.10 -9.31 -37.79
N SER A 344 -41.02 -8.63 -38.19
CA SER A 344 -39.65 -8.78 -37.65
C SER A 344 -39.21 -7.57 -36.81
N GLN A 345 -38.21 -7.74 -35.93
CA GLN A 345 -37.57 -6.63 -35.21
C GLN A 345 -36.28 -6.18 -35.88
N LEU A 346 -36.02 -4.86 -35.92
CA LEU A 346 -34.80 -4.28 -36.50
C LEU A 346 -33.67 -4.24 -35.45
N ASN A 347 -32.86 -5.30 -35.39
CA ASN A 347 -31.75 -5.43 -34.45
C ASN A 347 -30.39 -5.10 -35.10
N ILE A 348 -29.64 -4.20 -34.47
CA ILE A 348 -28.24 -3.92 -34.82
C ILE A 348 -27.37 -5.05 -34.26
N THR A 349 -26.54 -5.67 -35.10
CA THR A 349 -25.64 -6.76 -34.70
C THR A 349 -24.65 -6.24 -33.65
N ARG A 350 -24.60 -6.85 -32.47
CA ARG A 350 -23.59 -6.50 -31.45
C ARG A 350 -22.22 -6.99 -31.89
N ASN A 351 -21.49 -6.17 -32.65
CA ASN A 351 -20.13 -6.51 -33.06
C ASN A 351 -19.08 -5.42 -32.83
N VAL A 352 -19.26 -4.53 -31.84
CA VAL A 352 -18.24 -3.52 -31.53
C VAL A 352 -18.06 -3.34 -30.02
N ASN A 353 -16.88 -3.74 -29.52
CA ASN A 353 -16.37 -3.40 -28.20
C ASN A 353 -15.95 -1.91 -28.17
N ASN A 354 -16.03 -1.24 -27.02
CA ASN A 354 -15.52 0.12 -26.84
C ASN A 354 -14.11 0.28 -27.45
N ILE A 355 -13.93 1.29 -28.31
CA ILE A 355 -12.69 1.48 -29.09
C ILE A 355 -11.77 2.43 -28.33
N THR A 356 -10.46 2.14 -28.29
CA THR A 356 -9.44 3.02 -27.71
C THR A 356 -8.50 3.48 -28.81
N VAL A 357 -8.24 4.78 -28.91
CA VAL A 357 -7.42 5.38 -29.99
C VAL A 357 -6.26 6.19 -29.43
N VAL A 358 -5.07 6.06 -30.06
CA VAL A 358 -3.83 6.72 -29.65
C VAL A 358 -3.45 7.83 -30.65
N CYS A 359 -3.38 9.09 -30.21
CA CYS A 359 -3.31 10.24 -31.11
C CYS A 359 -1.94 10.53 -31.76
N ASN A 360 -0.86 9.81 -31.39
CA ASN A 360 0.53 10.14 -31.77
C ASN A 360 1.28 9.08 -32.60
N ARG A 361 0.58 8.20 -33.35
CA ARG A 361 1.27 7.25 -34.25
C ARG A 361 1.16 7.66 -35.73
N PRO A 362 2.27 7.70 -36.48
CA PRO A 362 2.22 7.89 -37.94
C PRO A 362 1.43 6.79 -38.66
N GLU A 363 1.39 5.58 -38.09
CA GLU A 363 0.60 4.43 -38.59
C GLU A 363 -0.92 4.70 -38.60
N MET A 364 -1.43 5.59 -37.73
CA MET A 364 -2.86 5.90 -37.62
C MET A 364 -3.34 6.96 -38.63
N GLN A 365 -2.43 7.65 -39.33
CA GLN A 365 -2.82 8.53 -40.44
C GLN A 365 -3.22 7.74 -41.70
N ASN A 366 -2.76 6.50 -41.85
CA ASN A 366 -3.14 5.61 -42.95
C ASN A 366 -4.31 4.67 -42.61
N ASN A 367 -4.47 4.27 -41.35
CA ASN A 367 -5.55 3.40 -40.86
C ASN A 367 -6.37 4.10 -39.76
N SER A 368 -7.11 5.15 -40.12
CA SER A 368 -8.11 5.77 -39.23
C SER A 368 -9.09 4.72 -38.70
N SER A 369 -9.35 4.75 -37.38
CA SER A 369 -10.30 3.84 -36.74
C SER A 369 -11.70 3.97 -37.35
N LEU A 370 -12.20 2.86 -37.90
CA LEU A 370 -13.51 2.77 -38.56
C LEU A 370 -14.56 2.31 -37.53
N LEU A 371 -15.58 3.12 -37.29
CA LEU A 371 -16.75 2.69 -36.52
C LEU A 371 -17.76 2.07 -37.50
N SER A 372 -18.31 0.91 -37.20
CA SER A 372 -19.29 0.24 -38.07
C SER A 372 -20.57 -0.11 -37.30
N CYS A 373 -21.71 0.13 -37.92
CA CYS A 373 -23.04 -0.14 -37.39
C CYS A 373 -23.81 -0.96 -38.42
N CYS A 374 -23.99 -2.25 -38.15
CA CYS A 374 -24.47 -3.24 -39.12
C CYS A 374 -25.75 -3.93 -38.65
N ILE A 375 -26.55 -4.38 -39.60
CA ILE A 375 -27.70 -5.26 -39.37
C ILE A 375 -27.50 -6.62 -40.04
N ASP A 376 -28.11 -7.65 -39.46
CA ASP A 376 -27.93 -9.06 -39.88
C ASP A 376 -28.60 -9.41 -41.22
N LYS A 377 -29.54 -8.59 -41.67
CA LYS A 377 -30.34 -8.81 -42.89
C LYS A 377 -30.04 -7.75 -43.96
N HIS A 378 -30.03 -8.17 -45.23
CA HIS A 378 -29.80 -7.25 -46.35
C HIS A 378 -31.05 -6.43 -46.69
N LEU A 379 -30.95 -5.11 -46.52
CA LEU A 379 -32.02 -4.14 -46.78
C LEU A 379 -31.56 -3.11 -47.83
N PRO A 380 -32.22 -3.01 -49.01
CA PRO A 380 -31.81 -2.11 -50.08
C PRO A 380 -31.94 -0.60 -49.75
N SER A 381 -32.81 -0.23 -48.81
CA SER A 381 -33.15 1.15 -48.47
C SER A 381 -32.92 1.46 -46.99
N LEU A 382 -31.69 1.23 -46.52
CA LEU A 382 -31.26 1.57 -45.17
C LEU A 382 -30.55 2.93 -45.17
N THR A 383 -31.07 3.88 -44.40
CA THR A 383 -30.41 5.18 -44.14
C THR A 383 -29.85 5.18 -42.72
N GLY A 384 -28.65 5.69 -42.51
CA GLY A 384 -28.08 5.80 -41.16
C GLY A 384 -27.34 7.09 -40.89
N ASP A 385 -27.63 7.67 -39.73
CA ASP A 385 -27.09 8.93 -39.23
C ASP A 385 -26.19 8.71 -38.01
N TRP A 386 -25.16 9.55 -37.86
CA TRP A 386 -24.22 9.49 -36.74
C TRP A 386 -24.29 10.78 -35.90
N LYS A 387 -24.47 10.62 -34.59
CA LYS A 387 -24.46 11.72 -33.60
C LYS A 387 -23.26 11.58 -32.68
N VAL A 388 -22.54 12.66 -32.41
CA VAL A 388 -21.33 12.67 -31.56
C VAL A 388 -21.62 13.47 -30.29
N ASN A 389 -21.32 12.89 -29.13
CA ASN A 389 -21.51 13.52 -27.83
C ASN A 389 -20.35 13.22 -26.88
N GLY A 390 -19.52 14.23 -26.59
CA GLY A 390 -18.39 14.14 -25.67
C GLY A 390 -17.56 15.44 -25.61
N GLU A 391 -16.53 15.47 -24.75
CA GLU A 391 -15.64 16.64 -24.62
C GLU A 391 -14.64 16.79 -25.77
N ILE A 392 -14.39 15.71 -26.52
CA ILE A 392 -13.56 15.65 -27.73
C ILE A 392 -14.44 15.24 -28.92
N ASN A 393 -14.91 16.23 -29.67
CA ASN A 393 -15.74 16.00 -30.86
C ASN A 393 -14.86 15.92 -32.12
N ILE A 394 -14.42 14.72 -32.48
CA ILE A 394 -13.72 14.47 -33.76
C ILE A 394 -14.75 14.16 -34.82
N THR A 395 -14.77 14.94 -35.89
CA THR A 395 -15.64 14.69 -37.04
C THR A 395 -15.03 13.62 -37.94
N GLY A 396 -15.90 12.77 -38.50
CA GLY A 396 -15.54 11.70 -39.41
C GLY A 396 -16.33 11.76 -40.72
N GLN A 397 -15.92 10.96 -41.69
CA GLN A 397 -16.64 10.78 -42.95
C GLN A 397 -17.55 9.56 -42.85
N SER A 398 -18.85 9.73 -43.11
CA SER A 398 -19.80 8.62 -43.15
C SER A 398 -19.85 7.99 -44.54
N SER A 399 -19.89 6.65 -44.58
CA SER A 399 -20.12 5.86 -45.79
C SER A 399 -21.15 4.76 -45.50
N SER A 400 -22.00 4.45 -46.48
CA SER A 400 -22.92 3.32 -46.42
C SER A 400 -22.42 2.19 -47.31
N SER A 401 -22.23 0.98 -46.73
CA SER A 401 -21.78 -0.22 -47.44
C SER A 401 -22.78 -1.36 -47.18
N GLY A 402 -23.68 -1.60 -48.13
CA GLY A 402 -24.70 -2.66 -48.02
C GLY A 402 -25.56 -2.54 -46.76
N ASN A 403 -25.31 -3.42 -45.78
CA ASN A 403 -26.08 -3.54 -44.53
C ASN A 403 -25.49 -2.73 -43.36
N CYS A 404 -24.42 -1.98 -43.62
CA CYS A 404 -23.67 -1.27 -42.61
C CYS A 404 -23.58 0.21 -42.93
N THR A 405 -23.63 1.04 -41.88
CA THR A 405 -23.10 2.39 -41.93
C THR A 405 -21.76 2.45 -41.23
N GLU A 406 -20.79 3.05 -41.89
CA GLU A 406 -19.41 3.18 -41.43
C GLU A 406 -19.09 4.66 -41.16
N TYR A 407 -18.33 4.94 -40.11
CA TYR A 407 -17.90 6.28 -39.72
C TYR A 407 -16.38 6.30 -39.50
N LYS A 408 -15.67 6.95 -40.41
CA LYS A 408 -14.21 7.00 -40.44
C LYS A 408 -13.72 8.24 -39.68
N LEU A 409 -13.09 8.06 -38.53
CA LEU A 409 -12.62 9.18 -37.67
C LEU A 409 -11.39 9.88 -38.27
N ASN A 410 -11.40 11.21 -38.38
CA ASN A 410 -10.26 11.99 -38.89
C ASN A 410 -9.41 12.55 -37.73
N ILE A 411 -8.37 11.81 -37.32
CA ILE A 411 -7.62 12.09 -36.10
C ILE A 411 -6.35 12.87 -36.44
N THR A 412 -6.20 14.06 -35.87
CA THR A 412 -5.00 14.90 -36.00
C THR A 412 -4.42 15.26 -34.62
N GLU A 413 -3.10 15.50 -34.57
CA GLU A 413 -2.33 15.71 -33.33
C GLU A 413 -2.85 16.88 -32.47
N SER A 414 -3.42 17.92 -33.10
CA SER A 414 -3.99 19.09 -32.42
C SER A 414 -5.33 18.83 -31.73
N LEU A 415 -6.02 17.72 -32.02
CA LEU A 415 -7.38 17.44 -31.53
C LEU A 415 -7.39 16.65 -30.21
N CYS A 416 -6.23 16.19 -29.72
CA CYS A 416 -6.08 15.49 -28.43
C CYS A 416 -5.21 16.33 -27.46
N PRO A 417 -5.75 17.39 -26.84
CA PRO A 417 -5.00 18.19 -25.87
C PRO A 417 -4.71 17.37 -24.60
N PRO A 418 -3.57 17.61 -23.94
CA PRO A 418 -3.14 16.83 -22.77
C PRO A 418 -4.15 16.86 -21.61
N GLU A 419 -4.85 17.99 -21.43
CA GLU A 419 -5.90 18.17 -20.41
C GLU A 419 -7.11 17.24 -20.56
N LYS A 420 -7.35 16.73 -21.78
CA LYS A 420 -8.51 15.89 -22.13
C LYS A 420 -8.13 14.45 -22.47
N SER A 421 -6.90 14.01 -22.20
CA SER A 421 -6.50 12.61 -22.37
C SER A 421 -7.25 11.72 -21.38
N ASP A 422 -7.68 10.53 -21.82
CA ASP A 422 -8.58 9.59 -21.11
C ASP A 422 -10.08 9.93 -21.14
N THR A 423 -10.48 10.99 -21.86
CA THR A 423 -11.91 11.30 -22.07
C THR A 423 -12.58 10.28 -22.99
N VAL A 424 -13.85 10.00 -22.69
CA VAL A 424 -14.71 9.10 -23.47
C VAL A 424 -15.70 9.93 -24.26
N THR A 425 -15.73 9.75 -25.57
CA THR A 425 -16.73 10.35 -26.47
C THR A 425 -17.65 9.27 -26.99
N THR A 426 -18.97 9.53 -26.94
CA THR A 426 -19.98 8.58 -27.38
C THR A 426 -20.45 8.94 -28.78
N TYR A 427 -20.35 7.97 -29.69
CA TYR A 427 -20.85 8.05 -31.06
C TYR A 427 -22.12 7.19 -31.16
N THR A 428 -23.24 7.81 -31.48
CA THR A 428 -24.54 7.13 -31.64
C THR A 428 -24.83 6.95 -33.12
N CYS A 429 -24.98 5.70 -33.57
CA CYS A 429 -25.51 5.35 -34.89
C CYS A 429 -27.04 5.19 -34.79
N GLU A 430 -27.79 5.84 -35.67
CA GLU A 430 -29.25 5.70 -35.80
C GLU A 430 -29.56 5.21 -37.22
N LEU A 431 -30.13 4.01 -37.35
CA LEU A 431 -30.55 3.39 -38.61
C LEU A 431 -32.06 3.53 -38.78
N GLN A 432 -32.50 3.83 -40.00
CA GLN A 432 -33.91 3.96 -40.39
C GLN A 432 -34.19 3.18 -41.68
N THR A 433 -35.30 2.45 -41.72
CA THR A 433 -35.83 1.79 -42.94
C THR A 433 -36.58 2.79 -43.82
N GLY A 434 -36.68 2.49 -45.12
CA GLY A 434 -37.48 3.29 -46.07
C GLY A 434 -38.98 3.37 -45.76
N HIS A 435 -39.48 2.59 -44.80
CA HIS A 435 -40.91 2.48 -44.45
C HIS A 435 -41.27 2.88 -43.01
N GLY A 436 -40.29 3.35 -42.21
CA GLY A 436 -40.54 4.05 -40.95
C GLY A 436 -39.86 3.48 -39.69
N ALA A 437 -39.45 2.20 -39.68
CA ALA A 437 -38.78 1.59 -38.53
C ALA A 437 -37.40 2.22 -38.23
N ARG A 438 -37.08 2.39 -36.94
CA ARG A 438 -35.82 3.01 -36.45
C ARG A 438 -35.14 2.16 -35.38
N SER A 439 -33.81 2.14 -35.39
CA SER A 439 -32.98 1.48 -34.36
C SER A 439 -31.71 2.29 -34.12
N SER A 440 -31.22 2.37 -32.88
CA SER A 440 -30.02 3.15 -32.56
C SER A 440 -29.08 2.45 -31.58
N GLN A 441 -27.78 2.71 -31.70
CA GLN A 441 -26.71 2.10 -30.91
C GLN A 441 -25.63 3.12 -30.54
N ASN A 442 -25.21 3.11 -29.27
CA ASN A 442 -24.09 3.93 -28.78
C ASN A 442 -22.77 3.15 -28.83
N ILE A 443 -21.70 3.81 -29.28
CA ILE A 443 -20.33 3.32 -29.35
C ILE A 443 -19.42 4.29 -28.57
N SER A 444 -18.73 3.82 -27.55
CA SER A 444 -17.80 4.64 -26.77
C SER A 444 -16.38 4.57 -27.34
N VAL A 445 -15.79 5.74 -27.59
CA VAL A 445 -14.40 5.90 -28.05
C VAL A 445 -13.59 6.64 -26.97
N ARG A 446 -12.51 6.00 -26.49
CA ARG A 446 -11.57 6.57 -25.51
C ARG A 446 -10.31 7.07 -26.22
N TYR A 447 -9.91 8.32 -25.98
CA TYR A 447 -8.71 8.91 -26.57
C TYR A 447 -7.54 8.91 -25.59
N LEU A 448 -6.38 8.41 -26.03
CA LEU A 448 -5.14 8.38 -25.27
C LEU A 448 -4.04 9.12 -26.03
N ARG A 449 -3.26 9.94 -25.33
CA ARG A 449 -2.06 10.59 -25.88
C ARG A 449 -0.84 10.17 -25.06
N ALA A 450 0.25 9.83 -25.75
CA ALA A 450 1.54 9.58 -25.12
C ALA A 450 2.08 10.87 -24.48
N ALA A 451 2.56 10.80 -23.23
CA ALA A 451 3.21 11.96 -22.60
C ALA A 451 4.55 12.23 -23.30
N ASN A 452 4.83 13.50 -23.57
CA ASN A 452 6.15 13.94 -23.99
C ASN A 452 7.02 14.11 -22.74
N VAL A 453 7.92 13.15 -22.53
CA VAL A 453 8.84 13.15 -21.39
C VAL A 453 10.16 13.73 -21.85
N THR A 454 10.70 14.66 -21.07
CA THR A 454 12.02 15.25 -21.28
C THR A 454 12.89 15.01 -20.06
N ILE A 455 14.20 14.82 -20.27
CA ILE A 455 15.20 14.80 -19.20
C ILE A 455 16.12 16.01 -19.39
N SER A 456 16.39 16.70 -18.29
CA SER A 456 17.46 17.69 -18.17
C SER A 456 18.37 17.33 -17.00
N SER A 457 19.62 17.79 -17.03
CA SER A 457 20.57 17.59 -15.93
C SER A 457 21.28 18.88 -15.58
N SER A 458 21.70 19.01 -14.32
CA SER A 458 22.61 20.08 -13.87
C SER A 458 23.99 19.99 -14.51
N VAL A 459 24.38 18.81 -14.98
CA VAL A 459 25.64 18.57 -15.68
C VAL A 459 25.38 18.28 -17.16
N LYS A 460 26.33 18.64 -18.03
CA LYS A 460 26.14 18.48 -19.49
C LYS A 460 26.09 17.01 -19.91
N SER A 461 27.11 16.25 -19.55
CA SER A 461 27.24 14.82 -19.90
C SER A 461 28.23 14.05 -19.03
N SER A 462 29.00 14.73 -18.17
CA SER A 462 29.99 14.11 -17.30
C SER A 462 30.06 14.79 -15.95
N VAL A 463 30.43 14.02 -14.93
CA VAL A 463 30.60 14.45 -13.54
C VAL A 463 31.74 13.65 -12.91
N SER A 464 32.51 14.26 -12.00
CA SER A 464 33.56 13.52 -11.29
C SER A 464 33.01 12.72 -10.12
N GLU A 465 33.67 11.61 -9.77
CA GLU A 465 33.41 10.90 -8.51
C GLU A 465 33.47 11.87 -7.30
N GLY A 466 32.54 11.69 -6.37
CA GLY A 466 32.38 12.52 -5.17
C GLY A 466 31.63 13.84 -5.37
N TYR A 467 31.31 14.25 -6.61
CA TYR A 467 30.53 15.47 -6.88
C TYR A 467 29.03 15.20 -6.87
N GLU A 468 28.25 16.21 -6.49
CA GLU A 468 26.79 16.19 -6.58
C GLU A 468 26.32 16.51 -8.01
N PHE A 469 25.21 15.89 -8.42
CA PHE A 469 24.48 16.27 -9.63
C PHE A 469 23.01 15.90 -9.52
N ASN A 470 22.19 16.59 -10.32
CA ASN A 470 20.76 16.37 -10.36
C ASN A 470 20.32 16.05 -11.78
N VAL A 471 19.35 15.14 -11.90
CA VAL A 471 18.67 14.81 -13.15
C VAL A 471 17.19 15.07 -12.94
N MET A 472 16.62 15.98 -13.71
CA MET A 472 15.21 16.33 -13.67
C MET A 472 14.51 15.74 -14.88
N CYS A 473 13.41 15.06 -14.62
CA CYS A 473 12.55 14.50 -15.65
C CYS A 473 11.19 15.20 -15.58
N GLU A 474 10.74 15.72 -16.70
CA GLU A 474 9.51 16.52 -16.81
C GLU A 474 8.61 15.93 -17.90
N SER A 475 7.32 15.84 -17.59
CA SER A 475 6.26 15.36 -18.46
C SER A 475 5.29 16.51 -18.76
N ASP A 476 4.87 16.65 -20.02
CA ASP A 476 3.82 17.58 -20.44
C ASP A 476 2.41 17.21 -19.90
N MET A 477 2.31 16.09 -19.18
CA MET A 477 1.09 15.58 -18.55
C MET A 477 1.27 15.27 -17.05
N SER A 478 0.21 15.49 -16.27
CA SER A 478 0.16 15.24 -14.82
C SER A 478 -0.58 13.95 -14.40
N ASN A 479 -1.20 13.22 -15.34
CA ASN A 479 -2.08 12.07 -15.10
C ASN A 479 -1.36 10.69 -15.12
N TYR A 480 -0.30 10.54 -14.34
CA TYR A 480 0.47 9.29 -14.23
C TYR A 480 0.26 8.59 -12.89
N GLU A 481 0.35 7.26 -12.90
CA GLU A 481 0.22 6.41 -11.70
C GLU A 481 1.55 6.28 -10.96
N ASN A 482 2.65 6.13 -11.70
CA ASN A 482 3.98 5.93 -11.15
C ASN A 482 5.07 6.58 -12.03
N ILE A 483 6.19 6.97 -11.42
CA ILE A 483 7.40 7.41 -12.11
C ILE A 483 8.54 6.51 -11.64
N SER A 484 9.31 5.96 -12.58
CA SER A 484 10.45 5.09 -12.27
C SER A 484 11.72 5.57 -12.94
N TRP A 485 12.85 5.40 -12.25
CA TRP A 485 14.18 5.70 -12.74
C TRP A 485 14.99 4.42 -12.88
N LYS A 486 15.66 4.27 -14.03
CA LYS A 486 16.60 3.18 -14.31
C LYS A 486 17.92 3.75 -14.81
N ILE A 487 19.01 3.06 -14.53
CA ILE A 487 20.33 3.36 -15.07
C ILE A 487 20.77 2.14 -15.87
N GLN A 488 21.03 2.33 -17.15
CA GLN A 488 21.54 1.28 -18.04
C GLN A 488 23.05 1.46 -18.22
N SER A 489 23.83 0.46 -17.81
CA SER A 489 25.27 0.41 -17.99
C SER A 489 25.62 -0.86 -18.76
N GLY A 490 25.96 -0.72 -20.05
CA GLY A 490 26.08 -1.86 -20.97
C GLY A 490 24.78 -2.66 -21.11
N ASN A 491 24.83 -3.95 -20.76
CA ASN A 491 23.66 -4.86 -20.76
C ASN A 491 22.89 -4.89 -19.42
N GLU A 492 23.44 -4.30 -18.36
CA GLU A 492 22.80 -4.29 -17.05
C GLU A 492 21.92 -3.06 -16.88
N THR A 493 20.69 -3.28 -16.42
CA THR A 493 19.75 -2.21 -16.07
C THR A 493 19.48 -2.23 -14.57
N LYS A 494 19.89 -1.18 -13.88
CA LYS A 494 19.73 -0.97 -12.44
C LYS A 494 18.50 -0.10 -12.20
N THR A 495 17.68 -0.42 -11.20
CA THR A 495 16.48 0.38 -10.86
C THR A 495 16.78 1.23 -9.64
N VAL A 496 16.68 2.55 -9.76
CA VAL A 496 16.97 3.47 -8.66
C VAL A 496 15.74 3.52 -7.75
N ASN A 497 15.72 2.69 -6.70
CA ASN A 497 14.53 2.42 -5.89
C ASN A 497 14.56 3.12 -4.51
N CYS A 498 15.20 4.28 -4.40
CA CYS A 498 15.40 4.99 -3.13
C CYS A 498 14.64 6.33 -3.09
N ASP A 499 13.66 6.43 -2.19
CA ASP A 499 12.99 7.70 -1.82
C ASP A 499 13.98 8.79 -1.35
N LYS A 500 15.20 8.39 -0.95
CA LYS A 500 16.28 9.32 -0.55
C LYS A 500 16.74 10.21 -1.72
N TYR A 501 16.82 9.67 -2.94
CA TYR A 501 17.37 10.38 -4.09
C TYR A 501 16.28 10.96 -4.99
N ILE A 502 15.07 10.42 -4.95
CA ILE A 502 13.99 10.77 -5.88
C ILE A 502 12.94 11.62 -5.16
N THR A 503 12.70 12.83 -5.67
CA THR A 503 11.58 13.68 -5.25
C THR A 503 10.58 13.81 -6.41
N ASN A 504 9.36 13.31 -6.20
CA ASN A 504 8.30 13.35 -7.20
C ASN A 504 7.31 14.46 -6.90
N ASN A 505 7.00 15.30 -7.89
CA ASN A 505 5.94 16.31 -7.81
C ASN A 505 4.82 15.97 -8.79
N ARG A 506 3.75 15.34 -8.29
CA ARG A 506 2.62 14.87 -9.09
C ARG A 506 1.85 15.97 -9.81
N SER A 507 1.68 17.13 -9.16
CA SER A 507 0.90 18.22 -9.75
C SER A 507 1.62 18.89 -10.91
N ALA A 508 2.95 18.92 -10.87
CA ALA A 508 3.78 19.58 -11.87
C ALA A 508 4.33 18.63 -12.95
N GLY A 509 4.06 17.32 -12.89
CA GLY A 509 4.61 16.40 -13.89
C GLY A 509 6.11 16.17 -13.81
N THR A 510 6.73 16.41 -12.64
CA THR A 510 8.20 16.40 -12.50
C THR A 510 8.71 15.36 -11.51
N SER A 511 9.88 14.82 -11.80
CA SER A 511 10.66 13.94 -10.93
C SER A 511 12.11 14.43 -10.90
N LEU A 512 12.63 14.67 -9.70
CA LEU A 512 14.01 15.08 -9.49
C LEU A 512 14.79 13.93 -8.85
N LEU A 513 15.79 13.42 -9.57
CA LEU A 513 16.81 12.52 -9.05
C LEU A 513 18.02 13.34 -8.62
N LYS A 514 18.23 13.46 -7.30
CA LYS A 514 19.38 14.15 -6.70
C LYS A 514 20.39 13.14 -6.20
N VAL A 515 21.64 13.26 -6.65
CA VAL A 515 22.78 12.44 -6.20
C VAL A 515 23.75 13.35 -5.46
N ASP A 516 23.95 13.09 -4.16
CA ASP A 516 24.82 13.94 -3.32
C ASP A 516 26.32 13.69 -3.56
N ALA A 517 26.70 12.48 -3.96
CA ALA A 517 28.07 12.11 -4.29
C ALA A 517 28.08 11.00 -5.35
N ALA A 518 28.58 11.31 -6.55
CA ALA A 518 28.68 10.36 -7.65
C ALA A 518 29.71 9.25 -7.35
N THR A 519 29.38 8.02 -7.70
CA THR A 519 30.30 6.85 -7.69
C THR A 519 30.28 6.22 -9.08
N GLN A 520 31.22 5.31 -9.36
CA GLN A 520 31.23 4.59 -10.66
C GLN A 520 29.94 3.81 -10.93
N ASP A 521 29.18 3.41 -9.91
CA ASP A 521 27.88 2.74 -10.10
C ASP A 521 26.80 3.65 -10.73
N TRP A 522 26.97 4.97 -10.65
CA TRP A 522 26.09 5.95 -11.28
C TRP A 522 26.43 6.21 -12.76
N ASN A 523 27.50 5.60 -13.28
CA ASN A 523 27.86 5.72 -14.69
C ASN A 523 26.87 4.94 -15.58
N GLY A 524 26.22 5.64 -16.50
CA GLY A 524 25.34 5.00 -17.48
C GLY A 524 24.27 5.91 -18.08
N THR A 525 23.33 5.28 -18.77
CA THR A 525 22.18 5.93 -19.40
C THR A 525 20.98 5.89 -18.45
N TYR A 526 20.61 7.06 -17.95
CA TYR A 526 19.45 7.28 -17.12
C TYR A 526 18.20 7.21 -17.98
N ILE A 527 17.24 6.40 -17.58
CA ILE A 527 15.94 6.24 -18.23
C ILE A 527 14.89 6.57 -17.18
N CYS A 528 14.13 7.64 -17.43
CA CYS A 528 12.99 8.03 -16.63
C CYS A 528 11.72 7.59 -17.35
N THR A 529 10.87 6.84 -16.67
CA THR A 529 9.63 6.30 -17.23
C THR A 529 8.43 6.76 -16.41
N PHE A 530 7.55 7.54 -17.03
CA PHE A 530 6.22 7.87 -16.53
C PHE A 530 5.24 6.77 -16.94
N SER A 531 4.75 6.03 -15.95
CA SER A 531 3.74 4.99 -16.14
C SER A 531 2.35 5.55 -15.95
N GLN A 532 1.60 5.62 -17.04
CA GLN A 532 0.16 5.81 -17.07
C GLN A 532 -0.52 4.43 -17.04
N LYS A 533 -1.81 4.39 -16.67
CA LYS A 533 -2.59 3.16 -16.46
C LYS A 533 -2.51 2.12 -17.58
N TYR A 534 -2.27 2.55 -18.83
CA TYR A 534 -2.20 1.69 -20.00
C TYR A 534 -0.95 1.89 -20.86
N TRP A 535 -0.05 2.82 -20.51
CA TRP A 535 1.10 3.16 -21.35
C TRP A 535 2.26 3.74 -20.55
N ASN A 536 3.49 3.51 -21.03
CA ASN A 536 4.71 4.02 -20.42
C ASN A 536 5.39 4.99 -21.38
N SER A 537 5.59 6.22 -20.94
CA SER A 537 6.35 7.24 -21.67
C SER A 537 7.73 7.35 -21.03
N SER A 538 8.81 7.34 -21.81
CA SER A 538 10.17 7.40 -21.25
C SER A 538 11.11 8.30 -22.04
N ALA A 539 12.01 8.96 -21.33
CA ALA A 539 13.14 9.69 -21.89
C ALA A 539 14.45 9.16 -21.31
N ASN A 540 15.56 9.39 -22.02
CA ASN A 540 16.87 8.96 -21.58
C ASN A 540 17.96 10.04 -21.71
N MET A 541 18.99 9.94 -20.88
CA MET A 541 20.19 10.79 -20.91
C MET A 541 21.38 10.01 -20.36
N THR A 542 22.55 10.13 -20.98
CA THR A 542 23.77 9.46 -20.52
C THR A 542 24.62 10.41 -19.69
N ILE A 543 25.09 9.94 -18.53
CA ILE A 543 26.03 10.65 -17.67
C ILE A 543 27.24 9.75 -17.45
N GLU A 544 28.41 10.24 -17.86
CA GLU A 544 29.70 9.60 -17.63
C GLU A 544 30.27 10.05 -16.28
N VAL A 545 30.52 9.10 -15.37
CA VAL A 545 31.21 9.39 -14.10
C VAL A 545 32.71 9.22 -14.30
N ILE A 546 33.44 10.33 -14.25
CA ILE A 546 34.89 10.37 -14.44
C ILE A 546 35.58 10.19 -13.08
N SER A 547 36.59 9.31 -13.04
CA SER A 547 37.30 9.06 -11.79
C SER A 547 38.00 10.32 -11.28
N LEU A 548 37.89 10.53 -9.96
CA LEU A 548 38.59 11.55 -9.22
C LEU A 548 38.82 10.99 -7.81
N PRO A 549 40.05 11.06 -7.25
CA PRO A 549 40.33 10.42 -5.98
C PRO A 549 39.50 11.06 -4.87
N LEU A 550 38.82 10.25 -4.05
CA LEU A 550 38.08 10.78 -2.91
C LEU A 550 39.06 11.42 -1.92
N LYS A 551 38.64 12.51 -1.29
CA LYS A 551 39.47 13.31 -0.37
C LYS A 551 40.17 12.46 0.70
N GLN A 552 39.50 11.44 1.20
CA GLN A 552 39.96 10.52 2.25
C GLN A 552 40.93 9.44 1.76
N ASP A 553 40.91 9.13 0.46
CA ASP A 553 41.78 8.13 -0.16
C ASP A 553 43.12 8.73 -0.62
N ILE A 554 43.23 10.06 -0.61
CA ILE A 554 44.48 10.76 -0.87
C ILE A 554 45.38 10.69 0.36
N LEU A 555 46.33 9.77 0.31
CA LEU A 555 47.33 9.60 1.36
C LEU A 555 48.38 10.71 1.28
N ARG A 556 48.81 11.22 2.44
CA ARG A 556 49.76 12.34 2.55
C ARG A 556 50.92 11.95 3.47
N ASP A 557 52.14 12.17 3.00
CA ASP A 557 53.35 12.06 3.82
C ASP A 557 54.22 13.32 3.66
N PRO A 558 54.50 14.06 4.76
CA PRO A 558 53.97 13.90 6.12
C PRO A 558 52.54 14.42 6.28
N ILE A 559 51.86 14.03 7.38
CA ILE A 559 50.57 14.64 7.77
C ILE A 559 50.83 15.85 8.67
N ARG A 560 51.71 15.68 9.67
CA ARG A 560 52.24 16.77 10.50
C ARG A 560 53.74 16.55 10.71
N ALA A 561 54.53 17.51 10.27
CA ALA A 561 55.98 17.47 10.44
C ALA A 561 56.53 18.84 10.82
N TYR A 562 57.74 18.83 11.36
CA TYR A 562 58.52 20.04 11.55
C TYR A 562 59.63 20.07 10.51
N ILE A 563 59.88 21.25 9.95
CA ILE A 563 60.84 21.45 8.87
C ILE A 563 61.85 22.51 9.30
N GLN A 564 63.11 22.34 8.90
CA GLN A 564 64.17 23.27 9.26
C GLN A 564 64.25 24.40 8.24
N CYS A 565 64.50 25.62 8.72
CA CYS A 565 64.65 26.79 7.84
C CYS A 565 65.77 26.58 6.82
N LYS A 566 65.50 26.90 5.54
CA LYS A 566 66.40 26.70 4.39
C LYS A 566 66.76 25.26 4.06
N VAL A 567 66.06 24.27 4.63
CA VAL A 567 66.23 22.85 4.32
C VAL A 567 65.03 22.36 3.52
N GLN A 568 65.28 21.52 2.52
CA GLN A 568 64.23 20.89 1.72
C GLN A 568 63.44 19.87 2.55
N GLN A 569 62.12 19.97 2.50
CA GLN A 569 61.20 18.93 2.97
C GLN A 569 60.47 18.31 1.77
N ALA A 570 60.59 17.00 1.62
CA ALA A 570 59.78 16.25 0.66
C ALA A 570 58.33 16.17 1.14
N LEU A 571 57.40 16.59 0.29
CA LEU A 571 55.96 16.41 0.45
C LEU A 571 55.51 15.38 -0.59
N GLN A 572 54.63 14.48 -0.18
CA GLN A 572 54.17 13.38 -1.02
C GLN A 572 52.66 13.17 -0.85
N CYS A 573 51.96 13.01 -1.97
CA CYS A 573 50.57 12.55 -2.00
C CYS A 573 50.44 11.32 -2.88
N CYS A 574 49.76 10.28 -2.39
CA CYS A 574 49.61 9.01 -3.10
C CYS A 574 48.14 8.62 -3.25
N ILE A 575 47.85 7.94 -4.36
CA ILE A 575 46.55 7.32 -4.68
C ILE A 575 46.78 5.88 -5.14
N SER A 576 45.73 5.04 -5.10
CA SER A 576 45.79 3.66 -5.62
C SER A 576 46.06 3.64 -7.14
N THR A 577 46.81 2.64 -7.62
CA THR A 577 47.09 2.45 -9.07
C THR A 577 45.89 2.02 -9.90
N ASP A 578 44.78 1.63 -9.29
CA ASP A 578 43.58 1.15 -10.02
C ASP A 578 42.86 2.27 -10.79
N THR A 579 43.33 3.52 -10.68
CA THR A 579 42.78 4.66 -11.40
C THR A 579 43.33 4.72 -12.83
N VAL A 580 42.43 4.61 -13.82
CA VAL A 580 42.75 4.64 -15.26
C VAL A 580 43.04 6.07 -15.75
N GLU A 581 42.66 7.08 -14.97
CA GLU A 581 42.75 8.50 -15.31
C GLU A 581 44.14 9.10 -15.01
N ASP A 582 44.70 9.88 -15.95
CA ASP A 582 45.91 10.68 -15.70
C ASP A 582 45.54 12.03 -15.09
N TYR A 583 45.90 12.23 -13.82
CA TYR A 583 45.64 13.47 -13.08
C TYR A 583 46.77 14.49 -13.25
N THR A 584 46.39 15.77 -13.36
CA THR A 584 47.33 16.88 -13.12
C THR A 584 47.34 17.18 -11.62
N VAL A 585 48.49 17.06 -10.98
CA VAL A 585 48.61 17.22 -9.52
C VAL A 585 49.52 18.38 -9.17
N LYS A 586 49.03 19.25 -8.28
CA LYS A 586 49.76 20.41 -7.77
C LYS A 586 49.83 20.38 -6.25
N PHE A 587 50.94 20.84 -5.68
CA PHE A 587 51.05 21.14 -4.26
C PHE A 587 50.73 22.61 -4.03
N VAL A 588 49.81 22.89 -3.11
CA VAL A 588 49.49 24.26 -2.71
C VAL A 588 50.05 24.50 -1.32
N VAL A 589 50.97 25.45 -1.16
CA VAL A 589 51.53 25.84 0.16
C VAL A 589 51.24 27.32 0.39
N GLN A 590 50.50 27.65 1.46
CA GLN A 590 50.05 29.03 1.75
C GLN A 590 49.53 29.78 0.50
N GLN A 591 48.68 29.12 -0.29
CA GLN A 591 48.06 29.63 -1.53
C GLN A 591 48.98 29.72 -2.77
N THR A 592 50.26 29.34 -2.67
CA THR A 592 51.15 29.24 -3.84
C THR A 592 51.09 27.83 -4.40
N GLU A 593 50.86 27.69 -5.71
CA GLU A 593 50.80 26.38 -6.39
C GLU A 593 52.16 25.98 -6.99
N PHE A 594 52.48 24.70 -6.89
CA PHE A 594 53.69 24.10 -7.42
C PHE A 594 53.36 22.79 -8.14
N ASP A 595 53.93 22.57 -9.32
CA ASP A 595 53.70 21.34 -10.07
C ASP A 595 54.38 20.14 -9.40
N ALA A 596 53.63 19.04 -9.26
CA ALA A 596 54.13 17.83 -8.64
C ALA A 596 54.81 16.91 -9.66
N VAL A 597 55.82 16.17 -9.22
CA VAL A 597 56.48 15.14 -10.03
C VAL A 597 55.86 13.78 -9.75
N LYS A 598 55.28 13.15 -10.78
CA LYS A 598 54.73 11.78 -10.71
C LYS A 598 55.88 10.78 -10.55
N LYS A 599 55.79 9.90 -9.55
CA LYS A 599 56.75 8.82 -9.27
C LYS A 599 55.99 7.53 -8.99
N GLY A 600 56.17 6.52 -9.84
CA GLY A 600 55.60 5.19 -9.62
C GLY A 600 56.28 4.48 -8.44
N LYS A 601 55.51 3.98 -7.48
CA LYS A 601 56.04 3.27 -6.30
C LYS A 601 55.15 2.04 -6.00
N GLY A 602 55.50 0.89 -6.58
CA GLY A 602 54.70 -0.34 -6.42
C GLY A 602 53.29 -0.17 -7.01
N ASN A 603 52.25 -0.68 -6.34
CA ASN A 603 50.84 -0.48 -6.75
C ASN A 603 50.23 0.83 -6.18
N SER A 604 51.04 1.88 -6.01
CA SER A 604 50.53 3.23 -5.73
C SER A 604 51.19 4.27 -6.64
N THR A 605 50.40 5.25 -7.07
CA THR A 605 50.88 6.40 -7.85
C THR A 605 51.08 7.56 -6.89
N CYS A 606 52.32 8.00 -6.72
CA CYS A 606 52.67 9.07 -5.80
C CYS A 606 53.19 10.31 -6.53
N TYR A 607 52.78 11.47 -6.05
CA TYR A 607 53.17 12.79 -6.55
C TYR A 607 54.01 13.46 -5.47
N MET A 608 55.21 13.93 -5.84
CA MET A 608 56.17 14.48 -4.91
C MET A 608 56.55 15.91 -5.25
N TYR A 609 56.76 16.73 -4.22
CA TYR A 609 57.32 18.07 -4.34
C TYR A 609 58.26 18.36 -3.17
N ASN A 610 59.45 18.89 -3.46
CA ASN A 610 60.43 19.26 -2.44
C ASN A 610 60.27 20.74 -2.09
N TYR A 611 59.58 21.03 -1.00
CA TYR A 611 59.35 22.39 -0.54
C TYR A 611 60.55 22.91 0.25
N THR A 612 60.97 24.15 -0.03
CA THR A 612 61.97 24.87 0.76
C THR A 612 61.38 26.21 1.17
N GLU A 613 61.40 26.51 2.46
CA GLU A 613 61.01 27.83 2.96
C GLU A 613 62.14 28.82 2.69
N ALA A 614 61.87 29.81 1.83
CA ALA A 614 62.87 30.73 1.28
C ALA A 614 63.18 31.92 2.21
N GLU A 615 62.24 32.38 3.06
CA GLU A 615 62.41 33.58 3.88
C GLU A 615 61.77 33.47 5.28
N GLY A 616 62.61 33.60 6.33
CA GLY A 616 62.17 33.77 7.72
C GLY A 616 63.19 33.28 8.75
N SER A 617 63.51 34.11 9.75
CA SER A 617 64.30 33.73 10.94
C SER A 617 63.41 33.35 12.14
N THR A 618 62.12 33.11 11.90
CA THR A 618 61.10 32.94 12.93
C THR A 618 60.28 31.68 12.70
N ASP A 619 59.87 31.04 13.80
CA ASP A 619 59.00 29.88 13.74
C ASP A 619 57.62 30.27 13.18
N LYS A 620 57.12 29.48 12.25
CA LYS A 620 55.78 29.67 11.66
C LYS A 620 55.14 28.32 11.32
N THR A 621 53.82 28.30 11.21
CA THR A 621 53.07 27.13 10.76
C THR A 621 52.56 27.37 9.36
N LEU A 622 52.87 26.44 8.45
CA LEU A 622 52.41 26.44 7.07
C LEU A 622 51.38 25.34 6.89
N ILE A 623 50.41 25.60 6.02
CA ILE A 623 49.44 24.61 5.58
C ILE A 623 49.74 24.32 4.11
N ALA A 624 49.90 23.04 3.81
CA ALA A 624 50.06 22.52 2.47
C ALA A 624 48.95 21.51 2.16
N TYR A 625 48.59 21.32 0.90
CA TYR A 625 47.72 20.24 0.46
C TYR A 625 47.99 19.91 -1.01
N CYS A 626 47.53 18.75 -1.45
CA CYS A 626 47.63 18.32 -2.84
C CYS A 626 46.30 18.56 -3.53
N LYS A 627 46.35 19.18 -4.70
CA LYS A 627 45.23 19.44 -5.58
C LYS A 627 45.34 18.49 -6.78
N PHE A 628 44.38 17.58 -6.91
CA PHE A 628 44.28 16.67 -8.05
C PHE A 628 43.22 17.20 -9.01
N ILE A 629 43.56 17.29 -10.30
CA ILE A 629 42.71 17.81 -11.35
C ILE A 629 42.56 16.73 -12.43
N ASN A 630 41.33 16.40 -12.81
CA ASN A 630 41.06 15.42 -13.86
C ASN A 630 40.89 16.07 -15.25
N ARG A 631 40.57 15.27 -16.27
CA ARG A 631 40.48 15.73 -17.66
C ARG A 631 39.35 16.73 -17.95
N ILE A 632 38.32 16.79 -17.10
CA ILE A 632 37.22 17.77 -17.21
C ILE A 632 37.46 19.03 -16.37
N GLY A 633 38.63 19.16 -15.74
CA GLY A 633 39.03 20.35 -14.98
C GLY A 633 38.39 20.44 -13.59
N GLN A 634 37.71 19.40 -13.11
CA GLN A 634 37.24 19.33 -11.73
C GLN A 634 38.38 18.92 -10.81
N GLU A 635 38.39 19.44 -9.57
CA GLU A 635 39.52 19.33 -8.65
C GLU A 635 39.12 18.85 -7.27
N VAL A 636 39.97 18.01 -6.68
CA VAL A 636 39.85 17.58 -5.28
C VAL A 636 41.10 17.97 -4.52
N ASN A 637 40.89 18.61 -3.37
CA ASN A 637 41.95 18.98 -2.45
C ASN A 637 42.07 17.92 -1.36
N SER A 638 43.27 17.41 -1.17
CA SER A 638 43.58 16.54 -0.03
C SER A 638 43.31 17.26 1.28
N GLU A 639 43.14 16.51 2.36
CA GLU A 639 43.20 17.07 3.71
C GLU A 639 44.53 17.81 3.96
N ASN A 640 44.55 18.75 4.91
CA ASN A 640 45.70 19.63 5.15
C ASN A 640 46.94 18.88 5.70
N ILE A 641 48.09 19.13 5.10
CA ILE A 641 49.43 18.84 5.61
C ILE A 641 49.88 20.02 6.47
N THR A 642 50.24 19.76 7.72
CA THR A 642 50.71 20.81 8.64
C THR A 642 52.23 20.77 8.74
N LEU A 643 52.89 21.86 8.38
CA LEU A 643 54.35 22.00 8.46
C LEU A 643 54.71 23.08 9.47
N HIS A 644 55.42 22.71 10.52
CA HIS A 644 55.94 23.65 11.51
C HIS A 644 57.39 24.00 11.20
N VAL A 645 57.63 25.21 10.74
CA VAL A 645 58.97 25.70 10.43
C VAL A 645 59.70 26.01 11.74
N ILE A 646 60.85 25.38 11.96
CA ILE A 646 61.71 25.61 13.13
C ILE A 646 63.08 26.14 12.69
N CYS A 647 63.44 27.34 13.17
CA CYS A 647 64.75 27.94 12.90
C CYS A 647 65.73 27.83 14.10
N THR A 648 65.29 27.25 15.22
CA THR A 648 66.05 27.17 16.48
C THR A 648 66.49 25.73 16.80
N LYS A 649 66.97 25.49 18.04
CA LYS A 649 67.59 24.22 18.46
C LYS A 649 66.63 23.02 18.31
N ILE A 650 67.10 21.99 17.60
CA ILE A 650 66.41 20.72 17.36
C ILE A 650 66.77 19.75 18.51
N SER A 651 65.76 19.07 19.09
CA SER A 651 65.96 18.07 20.14
C SER A 651 65.91 16.64 19.61
N CYS A 652 64.92 16.33 18.77
CA CYS A 652 64.76 15.02 18.12
C CYS A 652 65.08 15.12 16.64
N SER A 653 65.84 14.16 16.10
CA SER A 653 66.12 14.02 14.67
C SER A 653 66.21 12.53 14.29
N GLY A 654 65.57 12.12 13.20
CA GLY A 654 65.62 10.75 12.71
C GLY A 654 64.71 10.54 11.49
N SER A 655 64.38 9.28 11.19
CA SER A 655 63.51 8.90 10.05
C SER A 655 62.09 9.47 10.12
N ILE A 656 61.58 9.74 11.32
CA ILE A 656 60.26 10.36 11.53
C ILE A 656 60.27 11.87 11.22
N GLY A 657 61.45 12.49 11.27
CA GLY A 657 61.65 13.92 11.06
C GLY A 657 62.40 14.58 12.22
N ILE A 658 62.31 15.90 12.29
CA ILE A 658 62.92 16.74 13.32
C ILE A 658 61.85 17.34 14.26
N GLY A 659 62.22 17.75 15.47
CA GLY A 659 61.29 18.39 16.42
C GLY A 659 61.97 18.83 17.73
N ARG A 660 61.24 19.62 18.54
CA ARG A 660 61.63 20.03 19.90
C ARG A 660 61.05 19.08 20.94
N GLU A 661 61.56 19.16 22.16
CA GLU A 661 61.03 18.36 23.26
C GLU A 661 59.52 18.63 23.46
N GLY A 662 58.70 17.57 23.46
CA GLY A 662 57.25 17.65 23.56
C GLY A 662 56.50 17.79 22.23
N ASP A 663 57.18 18.07 21.12
CA ASP A 663 56.56 18.19 19.79
C ASP A 663 55.97 16.87 19.30
N THR A 664 54.96 16.95 18.43
CA THR A 664 54.27 15.77 17.89
C THR A 664 54.34 15.70 16.37
N SER A 665 54.86 14.60 15.84
CA SER A 665 54.88 14.32 14.41
C SER A 665 53.86 13.24 14.07
N VAL A 666 53.18 13.40 12.94
CA VAL A 666 52.14 12.48 12.47
C VAL A 666 52.52 11.96 11.09
N LYS A 667 52.60 10.64 10.98
CA LYS A 667 52.96 9.91 9.76
C LYS A 667 51.79 9.01 9.31
N PRO A 668 51.62 8.78 8.00
CA PRO A 668 50.65 7.81 7.52
C PRO A 668 51.07 6.38 7.89
N CYS A 669 50.11 5.46 7.87
CA CYS A 669 50.36 4.04 8.13
C CYS A 669 50.99 3.37 6.90
N TYR A 670 52.16 2.77 7.08
CA TYR A 670 52.91 2.09 6.03
C TYR A 670 52.87 0.58 6.26
N ASP A 671 52.48 -0.19 5.23
CA ASP A 671 52.54 -1.65 5.25
C ASP A 671 53.11 -2.14 3.91
N SER A 672 54.29 -2.75 3.97
CA SER A 672 54.99 -3.28 2.79
C SER A 672 54.29 -4.47 2.14
N ASN A 673 53.38 -5.14 2.87
CA ASN A 673 52.63 -6.30 2.38
C ASN A 673 51.25 -5.92 1.79
N SER A 674 50.82 -4.66 1.94
CA SER A 674 49.59 -4.14 1.34
C SER A 674 49.80 -3.94 -0.17
N PRO A 675 48.82 -4.27 -1.04
CA PRO A 675 48.88 -3.96 -2.47
C PRO A 675 49.25 -2.48 -2.70
N ASN A 676 48.65 -1.57 -1.94
CA ASN A 676 48.82 -0.13 -2.09
C ASN A 676 50.06 0.42 -1.35
N GLY A 677 50.79 -0.42 -0.61
CA GLY A 677 51.96 -0.04 0.21
C GLY A 677 51.66 0.76 1.48
N PHE A 678 50.38 1.07 1.75
CA PHE A 678 49.91 1.85 2.89
C PHE A 678 48.52 1.37 3.34
N THR A 679 48.10 1.71 4.56
CA THR A 679 46.74 1.45 5.08
C THR A 679 46.10 2.74 5.61
N GLN A 680 44.76 2.82 5.65
CA GLN A 680 44.08 3.97 6.24
C GLN A 680 44.44 4.10 7.73
N GLY A 681 44.64 5.34 8.18
CA GLY A 681 45.05 5.66 9.54
C GLY A 681 46.33 6.49 9.60
N TYR A 682 46.76 6.79 10.83
CA TYR A 682 48.00 7.52 11.08
C TYR A 682 48.64 7.12 12.40
N ILE A 683 49.94 7.35 12.50
CA ILE A 683 50.74 7.11 13.69
C ILE A 683 51.19 8.47 14.24
N THR A 684 50.99 8.68 15.54
CA THR A 684 51.46 9.88 16.23
C THR A 684 52.67 9.56 17.08
N TYR A 685 53.74 10.30 16.86
CA TYR A 685 54.97 10.24 17.64
C TYR A 685 55.13 11.51 18.46
N LYS A 686 55.68 11.38 19.67
CA LYS A 686 56.01 12.50 20.55
C LYS A 686 57.51 12.54 20.77
N CYS A 687 58.12 13.70 20.62
CA CYS A 687 59.53 13.90 20.93
C CYS A 687 59.71 13.92 22.46
N SER A 688 60.45 12.93 22.97
CA SER A 688 60.71 12.73 24.39
C SER A 688 62.15 12.22 24.54
N HIS A 689 62.91 12.85 25.42
CA HIS A 689 64.31 12.49 25.71
C HIS A 689 65.20 12.44 24.45
N LYS A 690 65.07 13.43 23.55
CA LYS A 690 65.79 13.50 22.26
C LYS A 690 65.50 12.35 21.28
N SER A 691 64.45 11.56 21.52
CA SER A 691 64.01 10.49 20.62
C SER A 691 62.51 10.58 20.32
N TRP A 692 62.07 10.04 19.19
CA TRP A 692 60.66 9.95 18.85
C TRP A 692 60.03 8.71 19.50
N GLU A 693 59.13 8.91 20.45
CA GLU A 693 58.38 7.83 21.11
C GLU A 693 56.98 7.68 20.51
N LEU A 694 56.50 6.45 20.37
CA LEU A 694 55.14 6.16 19.88
C LEU A 694 54.10 6.61 20.90
N GLN A 695 53.26 7.58 20.53
CA GLN A 695 52.18 8.07 21.38
C GLN A 695 50.85 7.37 21.08
N SER A 696 50.51 7.20 19.80
CA SER A 696 49.34 6.44 19.37
C SER A 696 49.54 5.82 18.00
N ASN A 697 49.00 4.61 17.84
CA ASN A 697 48.90 3.92 16.56
C ASN A 697 47.42 3.84 16.18
N ASN A 698 47.02 4.42 15.05
CA ASN A 698 45.64 4.34 14.56
C ASN A 698 45.57 3.65 13.19
N CYS A 699 46.50 2.75 12.89
CA CYS A 699 46.52 2.04 11.62
C CYS A 699 45.44 0.95 11.57
N LEU A 700 44.71 0.94 10.46
CA LEU A 700 43.78 -0.14 10.15
C LEU A 700 44.51 -1.33 9.54
N SER A 701 44.03 -2.55 9.83
CA SER A 701 44.45 -3.73 9.07
C SER A 701 43.91 -3.65 7.64
N VAL A 702 44.65 -4.21 6.68
CA VAL A 702 44.27 -4.20 5.26
C VAL A 702 42.82 -4.70 5.04
N PRO A 703 42.40 -5.86 5.61
CA PRO A 703 41.03 -6.36 5.38
C PRO A 703 39.94 -5.44 5.95
N ILE A 704 40.20 -4.77 7.07
CA ILE A 704 39.24 -3.83 7.68
C ILE A 704 39.18 -2.52 6.89
N SER A 705 40.33 -2.05 6.38
CA SER A 705 40.39 -0.89 5.49
C SER A 705 39.60 -1.13 4.20
N GLU A 706 39.71 -2.31 3.59
CA GLU A 706 38.93 -2.68 2.39
C GLU A 706 37.43 -2.76 2.67
N LEU A 707 37.04 -3.28 3.84
CA LEU A 707 35.64 -3.24 4.27
C LEU A 707 35.15 -1.79 4.40
N LEU A 708 35.93 -0.91 5.05
CA LEU A 708 35.52 0.47 5.26
C LEU A 708 35.27 1.20 3.93
N SER A 709 36.21 1.14 2.99
CA SER A 709 36.02 1.69 1.63
C SER A 709 34.84 1.03 0.90
N GLY A 710 34.65 -0.29 1.08
CA GLY A 710 33.49 -1.00 0.53
C GLY A 710 32.14 -0.53 1.08
N ALA A 711 32.06 -0.17 2.36
CA ALA A 711 30.86 0.37 2.98
C ALA A 711 30.51 1.76 2.41
N GLU A 712 31.52 2.62 2.25
CA GLU A 712 31.37 3.97 1.69
C GLU A 712 30.86 3.91 0.24
N SER A 713 31.43 3.00 -0.56
CA SER A 713 30.94 2.74 -1.91
C SER A 713 29.50 2.21 -1.91
N LEU A 714 29.18 1.26 -1.02
CA LEU A 714 27.85 0.67 -0.92
C LEU A 714 26.78 1.71 -0.57
N VAL A 715 27.03 2.56 0.42
CA VAL A 715 26.05 3.54 0.92
C VAL A 715 25.70 4.58 -0.15
N ASN A 716 26.67 4.92 -0.99
CA ASN A 716 26.52 5.85 -2.10
C ASN A 716 26.07 5.18 -3.41
N SER A 717 25.93 3.85 -3.44
CA SER A 717 25.50 3.09 -4.63
C SER A 717 23.97 3.20 -4.86
N PRO A 718 23.49 3.24 -6.12
CA PRO A 718 22.07 3.19 -6.45
C PRO A 718 21.39 1.87 -6.00
N ASP A 719 22.12 0.75 -5.96
CA ASP A 719 21.61 -0.59 -5.62
C ASP A 719 21.91 -1.01 -4.17
N ARG A 720 22.20 -0.04 -3.29
CA ARG A 720 22.62 -0.30 -1.90
C ARG A 720 21.72 -1.28 -1.14
N LYS A 721 20.40 -1.25 -1.36
CA LYS A 721 19.44 -2.18 -0.74
C LYS A 721 19.65 -3.63 -1.20
N GLN A 722 19.92 -3.84 -2.48
CA GLN A 722 20.10 -5.17 -3.07
C GLN A 722 21.45 -5.78 -2.67
N ASN A 723 22.51 -4.96 -2.62
CA ASN A 723 23.88 -5.43 -2.36
C ASN A 723 24.22 -5.54 -0.87
N LEU A 724 23.41 -4.94 0.02
CA LEU A 724 23.65 -4.95 1.46
C LEU A 724 23.72 -6.35 2.09
N PRO A 725 22.84 -7.33 1.79
CA PRO A 725 22.91 -8.67 2.39
C PRO A 725 24.24 -9.39 2.12
N GLU A 726 24.76 -9.29 0.90
CA GLU A 726 26.07 -9.86 0.53
C GLU A 726 27.20 -9.17 1.29
N TYR A 727 27.16 -7.83 1.34
CA TYR A 727 28.13 -7.05 2.08
C TYR A 727 28.14 -7.37 3.58
N LEU A 728 26.96 -7.54 4.21
CA LEU A 728 26.85 -7.98 5.61
C LEU A 728 27.50 -9.34 5.85
N GLY A 729 27.35 -10.27 4.90
CA GLY A 729 28.03 -11.57 4.94
C GLY A 729 29.55 -11.43 4.89
N ARG A 730 30.08 -10.60 3.99
CA ARG A 730 31.52 -10.30 3.90
C ARG A 730 32.05 -9.61 5.16
N LEU A 731 31.31 -8.66 5.70
CA LEU A 731 31.62 -7.93 6.93
C LEU A 731 31.76 -8.90 8.11
N ARG A 732 30.75 -9.75 8.36
CA ARG A 732 30.79 -10.75 9.43
C ARG A 732 31.99 -11.68 9.29
N ASN A 733 32.18 -12.24 8.11
CA ASN A 733 33.21 -13.25 7.88
C ASN A 733 34.62 -12.68 8.06
N THR A 734 34.86 -11.46 7.59
CA THR A 734 36.15 -10.77 7.74
C THR A 734 36.38 -10.32 9.18
N THR A 735 35.35 -9.75 9.84
CA THR A 735 35.41 -9.38 11.27
C THR A 735 35.76 -10.58 12.15
N LYS A 736 35.20 -11.76 11.84
CA LYS A 736 35.50 -13.01 12.54
C LYS A 736 36.93 -13.49 12.29
N LYS A 737 37.47 -13.35 11.08
CA LYS A 737 38.86 -13.71 10.77
C LYS A 737 39.85 -12.79 11.48
N GLU A 738 39.52 -11.50 11.58
CA GLU A 738 40.36 -10.45 12.17
C GLU A 738 40.11 -10.22 13.66
N GLU A 739 39.43 -11.14 14.36
CA GLU A 739 38.98 -10.98 15.76
C GLU A 739 40.12 -10.58 16.72
N ASN A 740 41.31 -11.17 16.54
CA ASN A 740 42.49 -10.87 17.37
C ASN A 740 42.98 -9.41 17.23
N THR A 741 42.69 -8.77 16.10
CA THR A 741 43.11 -7.39 15.82
C THR A 741 42.12 -6.34 16.35
N LEU A 742 40.92 -6.77 16.78
CA LEU A 742 39.85 -5.89 17.28
C LEU A 742 40.11 -5.33 18.68
N ASN A 743 41.08 -5.88 19.42
CA ASN A 743 41.56 -5.24 20.64
C ASN A 743 42.33 -3.93 20.34
N HIS A 744 42.59 -3.62 19.06
CA HIS A 744 43.10 -2.31 18.66
C HIS A 744 41.93 -1.33 18.44
N PRO A 745 41.88 -0.17 19.16
CA PRO A 745 40.80 0.81 19.00
C PRO A 745 40.51 1.23 17.56
N ALA A 746 41.52 1.37 16.70
CA ALA A 746 41.31 1.81 15.31
C ALA A 746 40.47 0.83 14.50
N ASN A 747 40.83 -0.46 14.53
CA ASN A 747 40.12 -1.54 13.82
C ASN A 747 38.66 -1.67 14.31
N LEU A 748 38.48 -1.70 15.63
CA LEU A 748 37.15 -1.75 16.24
C LEU A 748 36.32 -0.51 15.88
N GLY A 749 36.93 0.67 15.93
CA GLY A 749 36.29 1.93 15.56
C GLY A 749 35.83 1.95 14.10
N ALA A 750 36.65 1.44 13.17
CA ALA A 750 36.29 1.35 11.75
C ALA A 750 35.09 0.43 11.52
N ILE A 751 35.01 -0.72 12.21
CA ILE A 751 33.83 -1.59 12.11
C ILE A 751 32.57 -0.89 12.62
N VAL A 752 32.67 -0.14 13.72
CA VAL A 752 31.54 0.66 14.22
C VAL A 752 31.11 1.72 13.20
N ASP A 753 32.06 2.40 12.54
CA ASP A 753 31.74 3.37 11.50
C ASP A 753 31.05 2.70 10.29
N ILE A 754 31.50 1.51 9.89
CA ILE A 754 30.83 0.68 8.87
C ILE A 754 29.39 0.38 9.28
N MET A 755 29.18 -0.09 10.51
CA MET A 755 27.85 -0.43 11.01
C MET A 755 26.93 0.80 11.05
N ASP A 756 27.44 1.96 11.45
CA ASP A 756 26.69 3.21 11.46
C ASP A 756 26.26 3.63 10.05
N MET A 757 27.17 3.61 9.09
CA MET A 757 26.86 3.94 7.70
C MET A 757 25.78 3.03 7.10
N ILE A 758 25.92 1.71 7.24
CA ILE A 758 25.00 0.74 6.60
C ILE A 758 23.67 0.60 7.35
N SER A 759 23.59 0.97 8.63
CA SER A 759 22.36 0.83 9.45
C SER A 759 21.16 1.64 8.96
N SER A 760 21.43 2.71 8.20
CA SER A 760 20.41 3.60 7.62
C SER A 760 19.80 3.05 6.32
N ILE A 761 20.33 1.94 5.80
CA ILE A 761 19.88 1.34 4.55
C ILE A 761 18.71 0.38 4.86
N PRO A 762 17.53 0.55 4.24
CA PRO A 762 16.43 -0.40 4.37
C PRO A 762 16.84 -1.79 3.90
N VAL A 763 16.54 -2.82 4.70
CA VAL A 763 16.93 -4.20 4.42
C VAL A 763 15.75 -5.14 4.66
N GLU A 764 15.58 -6.12 3.78
CA GLU A 764 14.60 -7.18 3.97
C GLU A 764 14.97 -8.01 5.20
N ALA A 765 13.99 -8.30 6.06
CA ALA A 765 14.10 -9.07 7.29
C ALA A 765 14.31 -10.58 7.04
N LYS A 766 15.24 -10.92 6.14
CA LYS A 766 15.72 -12.29 5.91
C LYS A 766 16.59 -12.75 7.07
N ASN A 767 16.52 -14.04 7.36
CA ASN A 767 17.30 -14.69 8.41
C ASN A 767 18.80 -14.36 8.32
N ASP A 768 19.37 -14.47 7.11
CA ASP A 768 20.82 -14.27 6.90
C ASP A 768 21.24 -12.82 7.11
N SER A 769 20.45 -11.84 6.64
CA SER A 769 20.75 -10.41 6.81
C SER A 769 20.82 -10.03 8.29
N ILE A 770 19.80 -10.43 9.07
CA ILE A 770 19.71 -10.14 10.49
C ILE A 770 20.81 -10.90 11.24
N HIS A 771 21.00 -12.18 10.95
CA HIS A 771 22.04 -12.99 11.57
C HIS A 771 23.45 -12.43 11.29
N ASN A 772 23.73 -11.96 10.07
CA ASN A 772 25.03 -11.40 9.72
C ASN A 772 25.32 -10.08 10.44
N PHE A 773 24.32 -9.19 10.51
CA PHE A 773 24.43 -7.95 11.27
C PHE A 773 24.64 -8.22 12.78
N LEU A 774 23.75 -9.01 13.40
CA LEU A 774 23.81 -9.30 14.84
C LEU A 774 25.08 -10.08 15.22
N SER A 775 25.53 -11.02 14.38
CA SER A 775 26.80 -11.73 14.60
C SER A 775 27.99 -10.77 14.60
N THR A 776 27.98 -9.75 13.74
CA THR A 776 29.05 -8.76 13.70
C THR A 776 29.07 -7.96 15.00
N VAL A 777 27.88 -7.53 15.49
CA VAL A 777 27.77 -6.89 16.81
C VAL A 777 28.30 -7.80 17.92
N ASP A 778 27.90 -9.07 17.92
CA ASP A 778 28.29 -10.07 18.93
C ASP A 778 29.81 -10.23 19.04
N ILE A 779 30.53 -10.18 17.90
CA ILE A 779 32.00 -10.24 17.87
C ILE A 779 32.62 -8.97 18.46
N ILE A 780 32.13 -7.78 18.09
CA ILE A 780 32.73 -6.50 18.50
C ILE A 780 32.37 -6.08 19.95
N VAL A 781 31.34 -6.68 20.55
CA VAL A 781 30.97 -6.46 21.97
C VAL A 781 31.46 -7.59 22.89
N ALA A 782 32.30 -8.49 22.38
CA ALA A 782 32.91 -9.55 23.18
C ALA A 782 33.83 -8.96 24.27
N ASP A 783 33.95 -9.65 25.41
CA ASP A 783 34.75 -9.19 26.56
C ASP A 783 36.22 -8.90 26.21
N SER A 784 36.76 -9.57 25.19
CA SER A 784 38.11 -9.36 24.65
C SER A 784 38.35 -7.94 24.10
N THR A 785 37.28 -7.23 23.72
CA THR A 785 37.34 -5.88 23.12
C THR A 785 37.12 -4.75 24.12
N HIS A 786 36.74 -5.04 25.37
CA HIS A 786 36.36 -4.02 26.36
C HIS A 786 37.44 -2.95 26.58
N LYS A 787 38.72 -3.33 26.57
CA LYS A 787 39.84 -2.39 26.70
C LYS A 787 39.88 -1.38 25.54
N ALA A 788 39.63 -1.84 24.32
CA ALA A 788 39.57 -0.97 23.14
C ALA A 788 38.38 0.00 23.22
N TRP A 789 37.24 -0.44 23.74
CA TRP A 789 36.07 0.41 23.99
C TRP A 789 36.33 1.52 25.01
N GLU A 790 37.13 1.27 26.05
CA GLU A 790 37.53 2.32 27.00
C GLU A 790 38.27 3.47 26.31
N ASP A 791 39.15 3.16 25.34
CA ASP A 791 39.88 4.16 24.56
C ASP A 791 38.96 4.88 23.56
N LEU A 792 38.10 4.13 22.85
CA LEU A 792 37.15 4.70 21.89
C LEU A 792 36.11 5.63 22.52
N ASN A 793 35.82 5.46 23.80
CA ASN A 793 34.85 6.29 24.52
C ASN A 793 35.45 7.57 25.14
N LYS A 794 36.78 7.75 25.12
CA LYS A 794 37.43 8.99 25.59
C LYS A 794 37.24 10.18 24.62
N GLY A 795 36.98 9.91 23.34
CA GLY A 795 36.83 10.91 22.27
C GLY A 795 35.56 11.78 22.39
N ASN A 796 35.47 12.85 21.59
CA ASN A 796 34.35 13.80 21.62
C ASN A 796 32.98 13.17 21.33
N LYS A 797 32.90 12.06 20.60
CA LYS A 797 31.68 11.26 20.40
C LYS A 797 32.01 9.80 20.78
N PRO A 798 31.45 9.25 21.88
CA PRO A 798 31.70 7.87 22.27
C PRO A 798 31.23 6.91 21.17
N ARG A 799 32.14 6.06 20.66
CA ARG A 799 31.80 5.13 19.58
C ARG A 799 30.77 4.08 20.02
N SER A 800 30.71 3.72 21.31
CA SER A 800 29.70 2.77 21.80
C SER A 800 28.27 3.34 21.72
N SER A 801 28.13 4.66 21.88
CA SER A 801 26.85 5.37 21.65
C SER A 801 26.47 5.32 20.17
N SER A 802 27.46 5.45 19.27
CA SER A 802 27.22 5.34 17.82
C SER A 802 26.78 3.92 17.45
N LEU A 803 27.44 2.88 17.98
CA LEU A 803 27.03 1.49 17.76
C LEU A 803 25.59 1.22 18.20
N LEU A 804 25.17 1.72 19.37
CA LEU A 804 23.79 1.57 19.83
C LEU A 804 22.81 2.23 18.84
N ASN A 805 23.12 3.45 18.39
CA ASN A 805 22.34 4.15 17.37
C ASN A 805 22.27 3.36 16.05
N SER A 806 23.38 2.75 15.63
CA SER A 806 23.41 1.90 14.43
C SER A 806 22.48 0.69 14.57
N ILE A 807 22.34 0.13 15.77
CA ILE A 807 21.43 -1.00 15.99
C ILE A 807 19.97 -0.52 16.02
N GLU A 808 19.67 0.62 16.65
CA GLU A 808 18.31 1.22 16.59
C GLU A 808 17.88 1.50 15.15
N ASN A 809 18.76 2.13 14.37
CA ASN A 809 18.54 2.42 12.95
C ASN A 809 18.33 1.14 12.15
N PHE A 810 19.17 0.13 12.34
CA PHE A 810 19.03 -1.15 11.64
C PHE A 810 17.68 -1.79 11.96
N SER A 811 17.28 -1.87 13.24
CA SER A 811 15.99 -2.46 13.63
C SER A 811 14.79 -1.68 13.09
N GLN A 812 14.89 -0.35 13.03
CA GLN A 812 13.84 0.52 12.48
C GLN A 812 13.69 0.36 10.96
N ASN A 813 14.81 0.12 10.25
CA ASN A 813 14.86 0.00 8.79
C ASN A 813 14.63 -1.44 8.28
N LEU A 814 14.30 -2.40 9.16
CA LEU A 814 13.92 -3.76 8.78
C LEU A 814 12.58 -3.77 8.06
N GLN A 815 12.57 -4.29 6.82
CA GLN A 815 11.37 -4.48 6.02
C GLN A 815 10.85 -5.91 6.18
N PRO A 816 9.62 -6.11 6.66
CA PRO A 816 9.04 -7.44 6.81
C PRO A 816 9.01 -8.20 5.49
N VAL A 817 9.31 -9.50 5.55
CA VAL A 817 9.16 -10.43 4.42
C VAL A 817 8.02 -11.38 4.78
N ASP A 818 7.04 -11.53 3.89
CA ASP A 818 5.86 -12.37 4.11
C ASP A 818 5.13 -12.08 5.44
N ASN A 819 5.01 -10.80 5.81
CA ASN A 819 4.44 -10.32 7.08
C ASN A 819 5.09 -10.93 8.34
N ASN A 820 6.38 -11.26 8.27
CA ASN A 820 7.12 -11.87 9.36
C ASN A 820 8.43 -11.15 9.67
N ILE A 821 8.81 -11.15 10.95
CA ILE A 821 10.15 -10.79 11.44
C ILE A 821 10.70 -12.03 12.15
N PRO A 822 11.76 -12.67 11.63
CA PRO A 822 12.26 -13.91 12.22
C PRO A 822 12.89 -13.67 13.59
N HIS A 823 12.71 -14.63 14.49
CA HIS A 823 13.42 -14.66 15.77
C HIS A 823 14.87 -15.11 15.55
N ILE A 824 15.82 -14.23 15.85
CA ILE A 824 17.25 -14.52 15.72
C ILE A 824 17.90 -14.39 17.08
N SER A 825 18.70 -15.39 17.45
CA SER A 825 19.50 -15.37 18.67
C SER A 825 20.95 -15.68 18.33
N VAL A 826 21.85 -14.78 18.75
CA VAL A 826 23.31 -15.00 18.78
C VAL A 826 23.75 -15.05 20.25
N LYS A 827 25.05 -15.09 20.55
CA LYS A 827 25.55 -15.37 21.91
C LYS A 827 25.12 -14.32 22.92
N THR A 828 25.29 -13.03 22.60
CA THR A 828 25.01 -11.91 23.51
C THR A 828 23.80 -11.06 23.11
N LEU A 829 23.20 -11.33 21.95
CA LEU A 829 22.04 -10.60 21.41
C LEU A 829 20.88 -11.52 21.02
N GLN A 830 19.66 -10.99 21.14
CA GLN A 830 18.44 -11.66 20.68
C GLN A 830 17.47 -10.65 20.09
N LEU A 831 16.99 -10.89 18.88
CA LEU A 831 16.03 -10.04 18.16
C LEU A 831 14.71 -10.76 17.96
N GLN A 832 13.61 -10.13 18.38
CA GLN A 832 12.25 -10.60 18.14
C GLN A 832 11.40 -9.42 17.64
N GLY A 833 10.38 -9.71 16.84
CA GLY A 833 9.44 -8.69 16.40
C GLY A 833 8.11 -9.29 15.95
N ILE A 834 7.17 -8.41 15.64
CA ILE A 834 5.89 -8.75 15.00
C ILE A 834 5.57 -7.72 13.92
N VAL A 835 4.77 -8.11 12.94
CA VAL A 835 4.13 -7.18 12.01
C VAL A 835 2.73 -6.89 12.51
N VAL A 836 2.35 -5.61 12.53
CA VAL A 836 1.02 -5.16 12.94
C VAL A 836 0.01 -5.51 11.86
N THR A 837 -1.03 -6.25 12.22
CA THR A 837 -2.14 -6.69 11.38
C THR A 837 -3.46 -6.38 12.06
N GLU A 838 -4.60 -6.53 11.36
CA GLU A 838 -5.94 -6.30 11.94
C GLU A 838 -6.25 -7.20 13.16
N LYS A 839 -5.60 -8.36 13.22
CA LYS A 839 -5.78 -9.34 14.30
C LYS A 839 -4.70 -9.25 15.37
N SER A 840 -3.79 -8.28 15.28
CA SER A 840 -2.70 -8.15 16.24
C SER A 840 -3.23 -7.82 17.64
N THR A 841 -2.77 -8.59 18.62
CA THR A 841 -3.02 -8.40 20.05
C THR A 841 -1.91 -7.55 20.67
N ASP A 842 -1.73 -7.65 21.99
CA ASP A 842 -0.58 -7.12 22.71
C ASP A 842 0.77 -7.62 22.17
N TYR A 843 1.78 -6.75 22.23
CA TYR A 843 3.16 -7.15 22.00
C TYR A 843 3.77 -7.58 23.34
N ASN A 844 3.88 -8.90 23.56
CA ASN A 844 4.45 -9.46 24.77
C ASN A 844 5.58 -10.42 24.42
N LYS A 845 6.84 -10.00 24.63
CA LYS A 845 8.04 -10.76 24.25
C LYS A 845 9.02 -10.85 25.41
N THR A 846 9.43 -12.06 25.73
CA THR A 846 10.44 -12.34 26.75
C THR A 846 11.78 -12.69 26.08
N PHE A 847 12.85 -12.10 26.59
CA PHE A 847 14.22 -12.32 26.16
C PHE A 847 15.04 -12.92 27.29
N ARG A 848 15.99 -13.78 26.94
CA ARG A 848 16.85 -14.47 27.92
C ARG A 848 18.30 -14.47 27.44
N SER A 849 19.19 -14.03 28.33
CA SER A 849 20.65 -14.09 28.11
C SER A 849 21.23 -15.47 28.42
N THR A 850 22.47 -15.72 28.00
CA THR A 850 23.23 -16.93 28.35
C THR A 850 23.51 -17.07 29.85
N GLU A 851 23.48 -15.96 30.60
CA GLU A 851 23.62 -15.93 32.06
C GLU A 851 22.28 -16.11 32.80
N ASN A 852 21.22 -16.54 32.11
CA ASN A 852 19.84 -16.68 32.63
C ASN A 852 19.18 -15.39 33.14
N LEU A 853 19.74 -14.20 32.87
CA LEU A 853 19.02 -12.94 33.07
C LEU A 853 17.92 -12.79 32.02
N THR A 854 16.77 -12.29 32.44
CA THR A 854 15.59 -12.10 31.59
C THR A 854 15.15 -10.64 31.53
N VAL A 855 14.55 -10.27 30.40
CA VAL A 855 13.77 -9.04 30.26
C VAL A 855 12.48 -9.35 29.52
N ASN A 856 11.34 -8.93 30.07
CA ASN A 856 10.05 -8.99 29.38
C ASN A 856 9.68 -7.62 28.85
N VAL A 857 9.19 -7.53 27.62
CA VAL A 857 8.69 -6.31 26.99
C VAL A 857 7.21 -6.47 26.69
N PHE A 858 6.40 -5.54 27.16
CA PHE A 858 4.96 -5.51 27.00
C PHE A 858 4.51 -4.15 26.43
N ILE A 859 3.76 -4.17 25.33
CA ILE A 859 3.04 -3.01 24.78
C ILE A 859 1.57 -3.41 24.62
N GLY A 860 0.68 -2.60 25.17
CA GLY A 860 -0.76 -2.86 25.17
C GLY A 860 -1.37 -2.86 23.77
N GLN A 861 -2.45 -3.63 23.58
CA GLN A 861 -3.16 -3.74 22.30
C GLN A 861 -3.63 -2.38 21.75
N THR A 862 -4.04 -1.46 22.63
CA THR A 862 -4.48 -0.11 22.24
C THR A 862 -3.41 0.62 21.45
N ASP A 863 -2.16 0.58 21.92
CA ASP A 863 -1.04 1.28 21.28
C ASP A 863 -0.62 0.57 20.00
N VAL A 864 -0.59 -0.77 20.00
CA VAL A 864 -0.29 -1.58 18.80
C VAL A 864 -1.29 -1.30 17.67
N GLN A 865 -2.58 -1.16 17.99
CA GLN A 865 -3.64 -0.89 17.01
C GLN A 865 -3.62 0.54 16.44
N THR A 866 -2.93 1.49 17.08
CA THR A 866 -2.75 2.84 16.50
C THR A 866 -1.78 2.87 15.31
N LEU A 867 -0.96 1.83 15.14
CA LEU A 867 0.03 1.73 14.07
C LEU A 867 -0.58 1.32 12.74
N ASN A 868 0.07 1.70 11.64
CA ASN A 868 -0.33 1.25 10.30
C ASN A 868 -0.20 -0.29 10.21
N LYS A 869 -1.12 -0.93 9.49
CA LYS A 869 -1.22 -2.40 9.28
C LYS A 869 -0.07 -3.05 8.50
N THR A 870 1.03 -2.32 8.33
CA THR A 870 2.28 -2.74 7.68
C THR A 870 3.51 -2.42 8.53
N SER A 871 3.32 -1.81 9.70
CA SER A 871 4.41 -1.44 10.62
C SER A 871 4.92 -2.68 11.34
N ALA A 872 6.22 -2.75 11.60
CA ALA A 872 6.82 -3.78 12.45
C ALA A 872 7.26 -3.19 13.78
N ILE A 873 6.99 -3.91 14.87
CA ILE A 873 7.57 -3.65 16.20
C ILE A 873 8.73 -4.63 16.35
N VAL A 874 9.94 -4.12 16.58
CA VAL A 874 11.16 -4.92 16.70
C VAL A 874 11.84 -4.59 18.02
N SER A 875 12.16 -5.61 18.81
CA SER A 875 12.99 -5.46 20.01
C SER A 875 14.28 -6.28 19.91
N VAL A 876 15.38 -5.68 20.35
CA VAL A 876 16.73 -6.27 20.35
C VAL A 876 17.31 -6.20 21.76
N MET A 877 17.57 -7.37 22.36
CA MET A 877 18.17 -7.51 23.68
C MET A 877 19.68 -7.65 23.58
N TYR A 878 20.41 -7.05 24.53
CA TYR A 878 21.87 -7.13 24.64
C TYR A 878 22.31 -7.50 26.06
N SER A 879 23.28 -8.40 26.15
CA SER A 879 23.90 -8.80 27.42
C SER A 879 25.19 -8.02 27.73
N ASN A 880 26.02 -7.75 26.72
CA ASN A 880 27.36 -7.18 26.90
C ASN A 880 27.50 -5.70 26.47
N LEU A 881 26.48 -5.11 25.84
CA LEU A 881 26.54 -3.72 25.38
C LEU A 881 26.40 -2.71 26.53
N GLY A 882 25.65 -3.03 27.58
CA GLY A 882 25.50 -2.18 28.78
C GLY A 882 26.84 -1.85 29.48
N PRO A 883 27.74 -2.83 29.73
CA PRO A 883 29.13 -2.66 30.16
C PRO A 883 29.92 -1.56 29.45
N ILE A 884 29.86 -1.50 28.12
CA ILE A 884 30.74 -0.64 27.32
C ILE A 884 30.21 0.79 27.17
N LEU A 885 28.93 1.05 27.44
CA LEU A 885 28.36 2.40 27.34
C LEU A 885 28.93 3.34 28.44
N PRO A 886 29.24 4.61 28.13
CA PRO A 886 29.73 5.59 29.10
C PRO A 886 28.82 5.72 30.32
N ARG A 887 29.42 5.87 31.51
CA ARG A 887 28.69 5.90 32.80
C ARG A 887 29.13 7.05 33.68
N ASN A 888 28.22 7.47 34.55
CA ASN A 888 28.55 8.31 35.69
C ASN A 888 29.02 7.42 36.86
N LYS A 889 30.04 7.85 37.62
CA LYS A 889 30.83 6.97 38.53
C LYS A 889 30.03 6.30 39.67
N THR A 890 28.80 6.73 39.95
CA THR A 890 28.02 6.34 41.15
C THR A 890 26.98 5.24 40.91
N GLN A 891 26.65 4.91 39.65
CA GLN A 891 25.55 3.99 39.31
C GLN A 891 26.00 2.90 38.32
N TYR A 892 25.48 1.69 38.47
CA TYR A 892 25.82 0.54 37.63
C TYR A 892 24.60 0.06 36.83
N VAL A 893 24.81 -0.24 35.54
CA VAL A 893 23.83 -0.98 34.74
C VAL A 893 23.69 -2.38 35.35
N ASN A 894 22.50 -2.69 35.88
CA ASN A 894 22.23 -3.90 36.65
C ASN A 894 21.14 -4.79 36.05
N GLY A 895 20.82 -4.58 34.77
CA GLY A 895 19.91 -5.43 33.99
C GLY A 895 20.39 -5.52 32.55
N LEU A 896 19.63 -6.24 31.73
CA LEU A 896 19.87 -6.29 30.29
C LEU A 896 19.58 -4.92 29.66
N LEU A 897 20.16 -4.67 28.49
CA LEU A 897 19.80 -3.54 27.65
C LEU A 897 18.79 -4.06 26.61
N ILE A 898 17.73 -3.30 26.34
CA ILE A 898 16.70 -3.66 25.38
C ILE A 898 16.36 -2.45 24.51
N THR A 899 16.56 -2.57 23.21
CA THR A 899 16.08 -1.59 22.23
C THR A 899 14.70 -2.02 21.75
N THR A 900 13.74 -1.11 21.66
CA THR A 900 12.48 -1.36 20.95
C THR A 900 12.22 -0.23 19.97
N THR A 901 11.90 -0.56 18.72
CA THR A 901 11.67 0.40 17.64
C THR A 901 10.45 0.02 16.80
N VAL A 902 9.94 0.98 16.04
CA VAL A 902 8.86 0.78 15.07
C VAL A 902 9.27 1.33 13.71
N GLY A 903 9.03 0.58 12.64
CA GLY A 903 9.35 0.96 11.25
C GLY A 903 8.47 2.07 10.65
N SER A 904 8.02 3.05 11.45
CA SER A 904 7.18 4.18 11.03
C SER A 904 7.87 5.50 11.36
N ASN A 905 7.83 6.47 10.44
CA ASN A 905 8.42 7.80 10.62
C ASN A 905 7.61 8.73 11.53
N LYS A 906 6.52 8.26 12.15
CA LYS A 906 5.73 9.06 13.09
C LYS A 906 6.22 8.86 14.52
N ILE A 907 6.69 9.94 15.13
CA ILE A 907 6.97 10.00 16.57
C ILE A 907 5.63 9.96 17.29
N GLN A 908 5.25 8.78 17.78
CA GLN A 908 4.03 8.57 18.54
C GLN A 908 4.41 8.19 19.98
N LYS A 909 3.63 8.66 20.97
CA LYS A 909 3.82 8.26 22.36
C LYS A 909 3.33 6.82 22.53
N PHE A 910 4.14 5.99 23.17
CA PHE A 910 3.86 4.56 23.40
C PHE A 910 4.05 4.25 24.87
N ASP A 911 3.08 3.60 25.52
CA ASP A 911 3.28 3.12 26.87
C ASP A 911 3.86 1.69 26.82
N ILE A 912 5.17 1.61 27.08
CA ILE A 912 5.94 0.37 27.11
C ILE A 912 6.26 -0.03 28.56
N ASN A 913 5.86 -1.24 28.93
CA ASN A 913 6.16 -1.83 30.23
C ASN A 913 7.24 -2.90 30.07
N MET A 914 8.26 -2.84 30.92
CA MET A 914 9.40 -3.75 30.87
C MET A 914 9.70 -4.31 32.25
N THR A 915 9.94 -5.62 32.33
CA THR A 915 10.32 -6.30 33.57
C THR A 915 11.75 -6.80 33.45
N PHE A 916 12.68 -6.21 34.19
CA PHE A 916 14.11 -6.55 34.17
C PHE A 916 14.49 -7.44 35.36
N ALA A 917 15.20 -8.54 35.09
CA ALA A 917 15.88 -9.31 36.13
C ALA A 917 17.15 -8.57 36.63
N LYS A 918 17.36 -8.54 37.95
CA LYS A 918 18.54 -7.90 38.56
C LYS A 918 19.78 -8.79 38.41
N LYS A 919 20.86 -8.28 37.80
CA LYS A 919 22.15 -8.97 37.70
C LYS A 919 22.84 -9.13 39.07
N LYS A 920 22.78 -8.09 39.90
CA LYS A 920 23.23 -8.09 41.30
C LYS A 920 22.05 -7.73 42.20
N THR A 921 21.54 -8.71 42.93
CA THR A 921 20.42 -8.53 43.89
C THR A 921 20.81 -7.73 45.13
N SER A 922 22.12 -7.52 45.36
CA SER A 922 22.65 -6.73 46.46
C SER A 922 22.55 -5.21 46.26
N LEU A 923 22.38 -4.74 45.02
CA LEU A 923 22.18 -3.32 44.73
C LEU A 923 20.74 -2.92 45.05
N LYS A 924 20.55 -1.68 45.51
CA LYS A 924 19.26 -1.12 45.93
C LYS A 924 18.94 0.11 45.07
N THR A 925 17.72 0.65 45.18
CA THR A 925 17.25 1.85 44.44
C THR A 925 17.32 1.72 42.91
N PRO A 926 16.40 0.98 42.27
CA PRO A 926 16.36 0.87 40.82
C PRO A 926 15.88 2.16 40.16
N GLN A 927 16.60 2.57 39.11
CA GLN A 927 16.19 3.61 38.19
C GLN A 927 15.99 3.02 36.80
N CYS A 928 14.78 3.18 36.28
CA CYS A 928 14.46 2.87 34.89
C CYS A 928 14.97 4.01 34.01
N VAL A 929 15.88 3.68 33.10
CA VAL A 929 16.54 4.66 32.24
C VAL A 929 16.47 4.25 30.78
N PHE A 930 16.62 5.24 29.92
CA PHE A 930 16.87 5.05 28.50
C PHE A 930 18.15 5.75 28.07
N TRP A 931 18.72 5.35 26.95
CA TRP A 931 19.88 6.02 26.38
C TRP A 931 19.43 7.22 25.54
N ASN A 932 19.72 8.43 26.03
CA ASN A 932 19.41 9.67 25.34
C ASN A 932 20.65 10.15 24.57
N PHE A 933 20.63 10.03 23.23
CA PHE A 933 21.73 10.43 22.35
C PHE A 933 22.05 11.93 22.37
N THR A 934 21.12 12.78 22.81
CA THR A 934 21.29 14.25 22.77
C THR A 934 22.07 14.81 23.96
N LEU A 935 22.16 14.08 25.07
CA LEU A 935 22.84 14.53 26.29
C LEU A 935 24.34 14.76 26.09
N ASN A 936 24.93 15.58 26.96
CA ASN A 936 26.37 15.85 27.04
C ASN A 936 27.01 16.35 25.72
N LYS A 937 26.34 17.28 25.02
CA LYS A 937 26.73 17.79 23.69
C LYS A 937 26.74 16.68 22.62
N GLN A 938 25.64 15.93 22.50
CA GLN A 938 25.50 14.80 21.56
C GLN A 938 26.47 13.62 21.80
N ARG A 939 26.96 13.48 23.04
CA ARG A 939 27.78 12.33 23.45
C ARG A 939 26.92 11.12 23.85
N GLY A 940 25.65 11.34 24.18
CA GLY A 940 24.77 10.34 24.74
C GLY A 940 24.91 10.20 26.25
N GLY A 941 23.88 9.69 26.90
CA GLY A 941 23.88 9.37 28.32
C GLY A 941 22.58 8.71 28.78
N TRP A 942 22.62 8.07 29.95
CA TRP A 942 21.43 7.52 30.59
C TRP A 942 20.53 8.64 31.13
N ASP A 943 19.24 8.57 30.81
CA ASP A 943 18.22 9.55 31.18
C ASP A 943 16.98 8.83 31.75
N THR A 944 16.29 9.47 32.69
CA THR A 944 15.06 8.97 33.32
C THR A 944 13.81 9.62 32.73
N GLN A 945 13.93 10.62 31.85
CA GLN A 945 12.79 11.35 31.32
C GLN A 945 11.76 10.43 30.62
N GLY A 946 10.52 10.46 31.11
CA GLY A 946 9.45 9.63 30.56
C GLY A 946 9.49 8.16 30.99
N CYS A 947 10.41 7.77 31.89
CA CYS A 947 10.52 6.42 32.45
C CYS A 947 10.37 6.43 33.97
N THR A 948 9.61 5.47 34.51
CA THR A 948 9.38 5.34 35.96
C THR A 948 9.49 3.88 36.40
N ALA A 949 10.07 3.65 37.58
CA ALA A 949 10.04 2.34 38.24
C ALA A 949 8.70 2.20 38.97
N THR A 950 7.85 1.29 38.53
CA THR A 950 6.49 1.13 39.06
C THR A 950 6.46 0.19 40.26
N TRP A 951 7.25 -0.88 40.22
CA TRP A 951 7.30 -1.92 41.26
C TRP A 951 8.71 -2.53 41.35
N GLU A 952 9.18 -2.79 42.57
CA GLU A 952 10.42 -3.52 42.84
C GLU A 952 10.10 -4.77 43.68
N GLU A 953 10.41 -5.95 43.14
CA GLU A 953 10.49 -7.20 43.90
C GLU A 953 11.96 -7.52 44.18
N ASP A 954 12.25 -8.51 45.03
CA ASP A 954 13.63 -8.85 45.40
C ASP A 954 14.53 -9.10 44.19
N ASN A 955 14.01 -9.75 43.14
CA ASN A 955 14.77 -10.15 41.95
C ASN A 955 14.43 -9.40 40.65
N TYR A 956 13.33 -8.64 40.61
CA TYR A 956 12.83 -8.00 39.40
C TYR A 956 12.50 -6.51 39.60
N VAL A 957 12.61 -5.74 38.52
CA VAL A 957 12.25 -4.32 38.45
C VAL A 957 11.28 -4.13 37.30
N ASN A 958 10.11 -3.56 37.59
CA ASN A 958 9.14 -3.15 36.56
C ASN A 958 9.32 -1.68 36.22
N CYS A 959 9.56 -1.42 34.94
CA CYS A 959 9.72 -0.10 34.34
C CYS A 959 8.54 0.21 33.43
N SER A 960 8.01 1.42 33.51
CA SER A 960 7.01 1.95 32.58
C SER A 960 7.57 3.20 31.93
N CYS A 961 7.62 3.24 30.60
CA CYS A 961 8.12 4.36 29.82
C CYS A 961 7.11 4.77 28.74
N ASN A 962 7.12 6.04 28.32
CA ASN A 962 6.16 6.62 27.37
C ASN A 962 6.70 6.85 25.93
N HIS A 963 7.81 6.20 25.59
CA HIS A 963 8.47 6.27 24.28
C HIS A 963 9.15 4.94 23.95
N LEU A 964 9.64 4.79 22.71
CA LEU A 964 10.37 3.60 22.24
C LEU A 964 11.81 3.99 21.91
N THR A 965 12.77 3.45 22.67
CA THR A 965 14.21 3.72 22.56
C THR A 965 15.00 2.51 23.10
N SER A 966 16.23 2.71 23.57
CA SER A 966 17.05 1.71 24.27
C SER A 966 17.00 1.88 25.78
N PHE A 967 16.48 0.87 26.48
CA PHE A 967 16.20 0.89 27.92
C PHE A 967 17.10 -0.04 28.74
N SER A 968 17.36 0.35 29.99
CA SER A 968 17.94 -0.54 30.99
C SER A 968 17.61 -0.07 32.41
N ILE A 969 18.17 -0.75 33.41
CA ILE A 969 18.08 -0.36 34.82
C ILE A 969 19.44 0.01 35.38
N LEU A 970 19.53 1.19 35.99
CA LEU A 970 20.66 1.60 36.82
C LEU A 970 20.34 1.34 38.29
N MET A 971 21.30 0.78 39.02
CA MET A 971 21.20 0.57 40.46
C MET A 971 22.50 1.01 41.15
N SER A 972 22.38 1.50 42.38
CA SER A 972 23.52 1.85 43.23
C SER A 972 23.56 0.94 44.46
N ALA A 973 24.73 0.84 45.08
CA ALA A 973 24.81 0.21 46.39
C ALA A 973 24.26 1.23 47.40
N ASP A 974 23.04 0.98 47.88
CA ASP A 974 22.32 1.72 48.92
C ASP A 974 22.87 3.12 49.22
N THR A 975 22.66 4.06 48.30
CA THR A 975 22.66 5.47 48.68
C THR A 975 21.32 5.68 49.34
N THR A 976 21.29 5.54 50.66
CA THR A 976 20.14 5.88 51.49
C THR A 976 19.51 7.14 50.91
N ARG A 977 18.31 6.99 50.34
CA ARG A 977 17.43 8.11 50.05
C ARG A 977 17.34 8.85 51.37
N SER A 978 18.03 9.98 51.44
CA SER A 978 18.24 10.71 52.67
C SER A 978 16.91 11.32 53.08
N ASP A 979 16.10 10.53 53.76
CA ASP A 979 15.01 11.07 54.55
C ASP A 979 15.65 12.06 55.51
N ASN A 980 15.26 13.33 55.32
CA ASN A 980 15.85 14.56 55.83
C ASN A 980 16.01 14.65 57.37
N ILE A 981 15.68 13.59 58.11
CA ILE A 981 15.68 13.53 59.58
C ILE A 981 17.11 13.49 60.14
N GLU A 982 18.07 12.84 59.48
CA GLU A 982 19.46 12.71 60.00
C GLU A 982 20.30 13.99 59.88
N ASN A 983 20.11 14.74 58.79
CA ASN A 983 20.75 16.04 58.61
C ASN A 983 20.16 17.06 59.59
N HIS A 984 18.85 17.04 59.85
CA HIS A 984 18.21 17.93 60.82
C HIS A 984 18.72 17.73 62.26
N ILE A 985 18.89 16.48 62.71
CA ILE A 985 19.43 16.19 64.05
C ILE A 985 20.86 16.72 64.20
N THR A 986 21.69 16.57 63.16
CA THR A 986 23.08 17.02 63.17
C THR A 986 23.19 18.55 63.15
N TYR A 987 22.42 19.25 62.32
CA TYR A 987 22.43 20.73 62.24
C TYR A 987 21.87 21.41 63.51
N ILE A 988 20.73 20.95 64.02
CA ILE A 988 20.12 21.49 65.25
C ILE A 988 21.08 21.25 66.42
N GLY A 989 21.67 20.06 66.49
CA GLY A 989 22.62 19.69 67.50
C GLY A 989 23.91 20.52 67.50
N LEU A 990 24.52 20.72 66.33
CA LEU A 990 25.72 21.55 66.18
C LEU A 990 25.45 23.02 66.55
N ALA A 991 24.29 23.56 66.18
CA ALA A 991 23.91 24.93 66.56
C ALA A 991 23.83 25.11 68.08
N ILE A 992 23.26 24.14 68.81
CA ILE A 992 23.21 24.13 70.27
C ILE A 992 24.63 24.03 70.87
N SER A 993 25.49 23.18 70.33
CA SER A 993 26.89 23.05 70.76
C SER A 993 27.65 24.37 70.61
N ILE A 994 27.60 25.00 69.43
CA ILE A 994 28.28 26.27 69.13
C ILE A 994 27.80 27.39 70.07
N LEU A 995 26.48 27.54 70.23
CA LEU A 995 25.92 28.57 71.12
C LEU A 995 26.37 28.36 72.58
N SER A 996 26.44 27.10 73.02
CA SER A 996 26.92 26.74 74.36
C SER A 996 28.42 27.03 74.54
N LEU A 997 29.25 26.73 73.54
CA LEU A 997 30.69 27.01 73.55
C LEU A 997 30.99 28.51 73.53
N VAL A 998 30.27 29.29 72.71
CA VAL A 998 30.38 30.76 72.70
C VAL A 998 30.01 31.33 74.07
N THR A 999 28.90 30.86 74.65
CA THR A 999 28.47 31.27 75.99
C THR A 999 29.52 30.90 77.05
N CYS A 1000 30.13 29.71 76.95
CA CYS A 1000 31.20 29.24 77.82
C CYS A 1000 32.42 30.17 77.76
N ILE A 1001 32.90 30.50 76.56
CA ILE A 1001 34.04 31.42 76.35
C ILE A 1001 33.74 32.81 76.92
N ILE A 1002 32.51 33.32 76.73
CA ILE A 1002 32.07 34.61 77.28
C ILE A 1002 32.10 34.57 78.82
N ILE A 1003 31.51 33.55 79.44
CA ILE A 1003 31.49 33.40 80.90
C ILE A 1003 32.91 33.32 81.47
N GLU A 1004 33.76 32.49 80.88
CA GLU A 1004 35.16 32.34 81.27
C GLU A 1004 35.93 33.66 81.17
N SER A 1005 35.72 34.42 80.09
CA SER A 1005 36.33 35.73 79.89
C SER A 1005 35.83 36.77 80.92
N LEU A 1006 34.53 36.76 81.24
CA LEU A 1006 33.92 37.70 82.19
C LEU A 1006 34.37 37.46 83.64
N VAL A 1007 34.59 36.20 84.01
CA VAL A 1007 34.89 35.77 85.37
C VAL A 1007 36.41 35.59 85.60
N TRP A 1008 37.21 35.73 84.54
CA TRP A 1008 38.67 35.53 84.53
C TRP A 1008 39.41 36.20 85.69
N LYS A 1009 39.20 37.51 85.91
CA LYS A 1009 39.90 38.26 86.97
C LYS A 1009 39.51 37.81 88.39
N TYR A 1010 38.32 37.25 88.57
CA TYR A 1010 37.78 36.89 89.89
C TYR A 1010 38.17 35.46 90.32
N VAL A 1011 38.26 34.52 89.37
CA VAL A 1011 38.43 33.09 89.69
C VAL A 1011 39.86 32.58 89.49
N THR A 1012 40.74 33.34 88.82
CA THR A 1012 42.12 32.92 88.50
C THR A 1012 43.20 33.31 89.54
N ASN A 1013 42.80 33.61 90.79
CA ASN A 1013 43.74 34.06 91.83
C ASN A 1013 44.80 33.00 92.21
N ASN A 1014 44.43 31.71 92.20
CA ASN A 1014 45.32 30.59 92.53
C ASN A 1014 45.94 29.99 91.26
N THR A 1015 47.21 29.56 91.29
CA THR A 1015 47.92 28.96 90.14
C THR A 1015 47.16 27.78 89.52
N THR A 1016 46.64 26.86 90.33
CA THR A 1016 45.87 25.70 89.85
C THR A 1016 44.53 26.11 89.24
N SER A 1017 43.88 27.14 89.78
CA SER A 1017 42.63 27.69 89.23
C SER A 1017 42.91 28.39 87.90
N TYR A 1018 43.94 29.21 87.85
CA TYR A 1018 44.41 29.90 86.65
C TYR A 1018 44.65 28.92 85.49
N MET A 1019 45.42 27.86 85.70
CA MET A 1019 45.72 26.87 84.65
C MET A 1019 44.49 26.08 84.20
N ARG A 1020 43.57 25.79 85.13
CA ARG A 1020 42.30 25.12 84.82
C ARG A 1020 41.45 25.95 83.86
N HIS A 1021 41.26 27.24 84.13
CA HIS A 1021 40.48 28.13 83.26
C HIS A 1021 41.17 28.36 81.91
N VAL A 1022 42.51 28.40 81.88
CA VAL A 1022 43.27 28.38 80.62
C VAL A 1022 42.96 27.11 79.81
N CYS A 1023 42.99 25.93 80.43
CA CYS A 1023 42.70 24.69 79.70
C CYS A 1023 41.23 24.63 79.23
N ILE A 1024 40.27 25.00 80.07
CA ILE A 1024 38.84 25.02 79.69
C ILE A 1024 38.59 26.00 78.54
N LEU A 1025 39.16 27.20 78.59
CA LEU A 1025 39.08 28.18 77.52
C LEU A 1025 39.66 27.66 76.21
N ASN A 1026 40.83 27.01 76.24
CA ASN A 1026 41.47 26.46 75.04
C ASN A 1026 40.76 25.19 74.51
N ILE A 1027 40.17 24.36 75.38
CA ILE A 1027 39.30 23.24 74.96
C ILE A 1027 38.07 23.81 74.24
N ALA A 1028 37.39 24.79 74.84
CA ALA A 1028 36.20 25.41 74.24
C ALA A 1028 36.51 26.14 72.92
N THR A 1029 37.62 26.86 72.86
CA THR A 1029 38.07 27.57 71.65
C THR A 1029 38.44 26.59 70.53
N SER A 1030 39.15 25.51 70.85
CA SER A 1030 39.54 24.51 69.85
C SER A 1030 38.31 23.79 69.28
N LEU A 1031 37.35 23.41 70.14
CA LEU A 1031 36.11 22.79 69.69
C LEU A 1031 35.22 23.74 68.87
N LEU A 1032 35.14 25.02 69.25
CA LEU A 1032 34.38 26.01 68.50
C LEU A 1032 34.94 26.17 67.07
N ILE A 1033 36.26 26.24 66.92
CA ILE A 1033 36.89 26.35 65.60
C ILE A 1033 36.65 25.08 64.78
N ALA A 1034 36.75 23.90 65.39
CA ALA A 1034 36.46 22.63 64.72
C ALA A 1034 35.00 22.54 64.24
N ASP A 1035 34.03 22.90 65.09
CA ASP A 1035 32.60 22.87 64.76
C ASP A 1035 32.24 23.89 63.64
N ILE A 1036 32.87 25.06 63.60
CA ILE A 1036 32.69 26.05 62.51
C ILE A 1036 33.18 25.46 61.18
N TRP A 1037 34.38 24.87 61.14
CA TRP A 1037 34.92 24.26 59.92
C TRP A 1037 34.15 22.99 59.50
N PHE A 1038 33.55 22.29 60.45
CA PHE A 1038 32.65 21.17 60.19
C PHE A 1038 31.37 21.63 59.46
N ILE A 1039 30.78 22.76 59.85
CA ILE A 1039 29.65 23.38 59.13
C ILE A 1039 30.05 23.81 57.72
N VAL A 1040 31.23 24.41 57.56
CA VAL A 1040 31.77 24.80 56.23
C VAL A 1040 31.94 23.58 55.32
N THR A 1041 32.39 22.45 55.87
CA THR A 1041 32.49 21.18 55.12
C THR A 1041 31.13 20.67 54.66
N ALA A 1042 30.12 20.76 55.52
CA ALA A 1042 28.76 20.34 55.21
C ALA A 1042 28.12 21.21 54.12
N SER A 1043 28.38 22.52 54.11
CA SER A 1043 27.84 23.42 53.08
C SER A 1043 28.53 23.33 51.72
N ILE A 1044 29.80 22.90 51.67
CA ILE A 1044 30.56 22.72 50.42
C ILE A 1044 30.14 21.44 49.68
N SER A 1045 29.71 20.40 50.41
CA SER A 1045 29.33 19.11 49.82
C SER A 1045 28.06 19.17 48.96
N ASP A 1046 27.27 20.26 49.06
CA ASP A 1046 26.04 20.48 48.27
C ASP A 1046 26.27 21.22 46.93
N GLN A 1047 27.46 21.77 46.66
CA GLN A 1047 27.73 22.51 45.41
C GLN A 1047 28.68 21.76 44.45
N ASN A 1048 28.10 21.29 43.34
CA ASN A 1048 28.80 20.68 42.21
C ASN A 1048 29.69 21.68 41.45
N GLN A 1049 30.98 21.83 41.81
CA GLN A 1049 32.01 22.26 40.85
C GLN A 1049 33.45 22.08 41.35
N SER A 1050 34.37 21.91 40.39
CA SER A 1050 35.83 21.69 40.51
C SER A 1050 36.63 22.77 41.26
N THR A 1051 36.02 23.86 41.71
CA THR A 1051 36.67 24.94 42.47
C THR A 1051 36.81 24.61 43.97
N SER A 1052 36.24 23.49 44.43
CA SER A 1052 36.11 23.14 45.85
C SER A 1052 37.28 22.32 46.45
N THR A 1053 38.18 21.74 45.66
CA THR A 1053 39.19 20.79 46.18
C THR A 1053 40.16 21.42 47.18
N THR A 1054 40.64 22.64 46.92
CA THR A 1054 41.56 23.34 47.84
C THR A 1054 40.87 23.71 49.16
N ILE A 1055 39.64 24.22 49.09
CA ILE A 1055 38.87 24.61 50.28
C ILE A 1055 38.54 23.36 51.12
N CYS A 1056 38.24 22.24 50.47
CA CYS A 1056 37.99 20.95 51.09
C CYS A 1056 39.22 20.45 51.89
N VAL A 1057 40.41 20.50 51.28
CA VAL A 1057 41.68 20.12 51.95
C VAL A 1057 41.97 21.02 53.15
N VAL A 1058 41.76 22.33 53.01
CA VAL A 1058 41.95 23.31 54.09
C VAL A 1058 40.98 23.06 55.24
N ALA A 1059 39.69 22.84 54.94
CA ALA A 1059 38.68 22.54 55.95
C ALA A 1059 39.01 21.25 56.71
N THR A 1060 39.35 20.16 56.01
CA THR A 1060 39.75 18.90 56.64
C THR A 1060 40.99 19.06 57.53
N PHE A 1061 41.97 19.88 57.12
CA PHE A 1061 43.16 20.16 57.93
C PHE A 1061 42.82 20.86 59.25
N PHE A 1062 42.00 21.91 59.22
CA PHE A 1062 41.63 22.62 60.43
C PHE A 1062 40.78 21.77 61.37
N ILE A 1063 39.84 20.98 60.84
CA ILE A 1063 39.04 20.09 61.66
C ILE A 1063 39.92 19.02 62.36
N HIS A 1064 40.84 18.41 61.61
CA HIS A 1064 41.81 17.45 62.16
C HIS A 1064 42.66 18.07 63.28
N LEU A 1065 43.24 19.24 63.04
CA LEU A 1065 44.11 19.92 63.99
C LEU A 1065 43.36 20.27 65.29
N PHE A 1066 42.22 20.95 65.18
CA PHE A 1066 41.56 21.54 66.34
C PHE A 1066 40.81 20.52 67.21
N TYR A 1067 40.25 19.44 66.63
CA TYR A 1067 39.76 18.33 67.46
C TYR A 1067 40.90 17.66 68.22
N LEU A 1068 42.07 17.48 67.59
CA LEU A 1068 43.24 16.91 68.26
C LEU A 1068 43.75 17.84 69.38
N CYS A 1069 43.80 19.15 69.14
CA CYS A 1069 44.10 20.15 70.17
C CYS A 1069 43.16 20.06 71.38
N ALA A 1070 41.85 19.87 71.15
CA ALA A 1070 40.89 19.70 72.25
C ALA A 1070 41.23 18.50 73.15
N PHE A 1071 41.62 17.36 72.56
CA PHE A 1071 42.09 16.19 73.31
C PHE A 1071 43.38 16.45 74.09
N PHE A 1072 44.38 17.08 73.47
CA PHE A 1072 45.66 17.37 74.14
C PHE A 1072 45.53 18.43 75.25
N TRP A 1073 44.63 19.40 75.12
CA TRP A 1073 44.30 20.33 76.20
C TRP A 1073 43.53 19.65 77.33
N MET A 1074 42.70 18.65 77.03
CA MET A 1074 42.08 17.80 78.04
C MET A 1074 43.12 16.95 78.78
N LEU A 1075 44.10 16.38 78.07
CA LEU A 1075 45.25 15.70 78.67
C LEU A 1075 46.05 16.63 79.58
N SER A 1076 46.28 17.86 79.13
CA SER A 1076 46.97 18.89 79.92
C SER A 1076 46.20 19.19 81.21
N LEU A 1077 44.88 19.35 81.12
CA LEU A 1077 44.00 19.51 82.29
C LEU A 1077 44.10 18.30 83.25
N GLY A 1078 44.10 17.07 82.70
CA GLY A 1078 44.41 15.81 83.39
C GLY A 1078 45.69 15.84 84.21
N LEU A 1079 46.80 16.05 83.51
CA LEU A 1079 48.15 16.00 84.05
C LEU A 1079 48.40 17.10 85.09
N ILE A 1080 47.85 18.30 84.89
CA ILE A 1080 48.00 19.41 85.84
C ILE A 1080 47.36 19.06 87.21
N LEU A 1081 46.19 18.42 87.21
CA LEU A 1081 45.56 17.99 88.46
C LEU A 1081 46.27 16.81 89.11
N PHE A 1082 46.70 15.83 88.30
CA PHE A 1082 47.51 14.73 88.78
C PHE A 1082 48.79 15.21 89.47
N TYR A 1083 49.52 16.11 88.80
CA TYR A 1083 50.75 16.69 89.30
C TYR A 1083 50.54 17.40 90.64
N ARG A 1084 49.47 18.20 90.78
CA ARG A 1084 49.16 18.93 92.02
C ARG A 1084 48.80 18.00 93.19
N LEU A 1085 48.18 16.85 92.93
CA LEU A 1085 47.74 15.90 93.96
C LEU A 1085 48.82 14.89 94.36
N VAL A 1086 49.72 14.53 93.43
CA VAL A 1086 50.80 13.56 93.68
C VAL A 1086 52.06 14.25 94.18
N PHE A 1087 52.43 15.42 93.63
CA PHE A 1087 53.64 16.17 93.98
C PHE A 1087 53.30 17.45 94.76
N ILE A 1088 52.71 17.29 95.94
CA ILE A 1088 52.20 18.39 96.79
C ILE A 1088 53.30 19.43 97.15
N LEU A 1089 54.58 19.01 97.18
CA LEU A 1089 55.72 19.81 97.64
C LEU A 1089 56.51 20.51 96.51
N HIS A 1090 56.22 20.25 95.23
CA HIS A 1090 56.97 20.84 94.12
C HIS A 1090 56.27 22.10 93.58
N ASN A 1091 56.82 23.29 93.87
CA ASN A 1091 56.21 24.57 93.50
C ASN A 1091 56.82 25.12 92.19
N THR A 1092 56.35 24.60 91.05
CA THR A 1092 56.81 25.03 89.72
C THR A 1092 56.27 26.41 89.34
N SER A 1093 57.10 27.25 88.70
CA SER A 1093 56.74 28.59 88.23
C SER A 1093 55.53 28.58 87.26
N LYS A 1094 54.67 29.60 87.37
CA LYS A 1094 53.50 29.82 86.49
C LYS A 1094 53.89 29.86 85.01
N THR A 1095 55.06 30.41 84.70
CA THR A 1095 55.54 30.57 83.32
C THR A 1095 55.93 29.22 82.71
N THR A 1096 56.60 28.37 83.49
CA THR A 1096 57.03 27.03 83.04
C THR A 1096 55.83 26.10 82.82
N GLN A 1097 54.86 26.10 83.74
CA GLN A 1097 53.63 25.30 83.58
C GLN A 1097 52.81 25.73 82.36
N LYS A 1098 52.75 27.04 82.06
CA LYS A 1098 52.10 27.56 80.84
C LYS A 1098 52.81 27.06 79.61
N ALA A 1099 54.14 27.25 79.53
CA ALA A 1099 54.92 26.86 78.37
C ALA A 1099 54.73 25.38 78.04
N VAL A 1100 54.81 24.50 79.06
CA VAL A 1100 54.58 23.05 78.88
C VAL A 1100 53.15 22.76 78.42
N ALA A 1101 52.13 23.41 78.99
CA ALA A 1101 50.73 23.19 78.60
C ALA A 1101 50.44 23.66 77.16
N PHE A 1102 50.98 24.79 76.72
CA PHE A 1102 50.81 25.27 75.34
C PHE A 1102 51.60 24.43 74.33
N CYS A 1103 52.81 23.99 74.67
CA CYS A 1103 53.58 23.04 73.85
C CYS A 1103 52.84 21.71 73.68
N LEU A 1104 52.28 21.17 74.76
CA LEU A 1104 51.52 19.91 74.72
C LEU A 1104 50.17 20.09 74.01
N GLY A 1105 49.46 21.18 74.30
CA GLY A 1105 48.09 21.44 73.83
C GLY A 1105 47.95 21.86 72.37
N TYR A 1106 48.96 22.52 71.78
CA TYR A 1106 48.95 22.94 70.37
C TYR A 1106 50.14 22.41 69.55
N GLY A 1107 51.33 22.33 70.16
CA GLY A 1107 52.55 21.91 69.46
C GLY A 1107 52.50 20.46 69.00
N CYS A 1108 52.20 19.52 69.90
CA CYS A 1108 52.07 18.10 69.55
C CYS A 1108 50.99 17.83 68.49
N PRO A 1109 49.74 18.35 68.62
CA PRO A 1109 48.72 18.22 67.58
C PRO A 1109 49.14 18.77 66.20
N PHE A 1110 49.81 19.92 66.18
CA PHE A 1110 50.26 20.56 64.94
C PHE A 1110 51.26 19.69 64.18
N VAL A 1111 52.25 19.13 64.89
CA VAL A 1111 53.23 18.22 64.29
C VAL A 1111 52.55 16.99 63.69
N ILE A 1112 51.59 16.38 64.41
CA ILE A 1112 50.83 15.21 63.92
C ILE A 1112 50.04 15.57 62.64
N ALA A 1113 49.34 16.70 62.62
CA ALA A 1113 48.55 17.15 61.47
C ALA A 1113 49.43 17.45 60.25
N VAL A 1114 50.56 18.14 60.42
CA VAL A 1114 51.50 18.47 59.34
C VAL A 1114 52.17 17.23 58.74
N ILE A 1115 52.58 16.28 59.56
CA ILE A 1115 53.13 15.00 59.07
C ILE A 1115 52.07 14.25 58.26
N THR A 1116 50.83 14.22 58.74
CA THR A 1116 49.74 13.52 58.07
C THR A 1116 49.48 14.10 56.68
N ILE A 1117 49.38 15.43 56.54
CA ILE A 1117 49.18 16.06 55.22
C ILE A 1117 50.41 15.90 54.32
N ALA A 1118 51.64 16.05 54.84
CA ALA A 1118 52.87 15.92 54.05
C ALA A 1118 53.03 14.52 53.43
N VAL A 1119 52.63 13.47 54.15
CA VAL A 1119 52.73 12.07 53.66
C VAL A 1119 51.63 11.71 52.67
N THR A 1120 50.44 12.32 52.78
CA THR A 1120 49.24 11.86 52.07
C THR A 1120 48.83 12.75 50.89
N LEU A 1121 49.24 14.03 50.88
CA LEU A 1121 48.93 15.00 49.82
C LEU A 1121 49.56 14.66 48.45
N PRO A 1122 50.82 14.17 48.33
CA PRO A 1122 51.43 13.83 47.03
C PRO A 1122 50.68 12.74 46.26
N ARG A 1123 49.88 11.92 46.95
CA ARG A 1123 49.07 10.84 46.37
C ARG A 1123 47.61 11.25 46.19
N ASN A 1124 47.26 12.50 46.45
CA ASN A 1124 45.89 13.04 46.44
C ASN A 1124 44.90 12.24 47.31
N ASN A 1125 45.39 11.64 48.41
CA ASN A 1125 44.64 10.72 49.26
C ASN A 1125 44.51 11.23 50.72
N TYR A 1126 44.65 12.54 50.96
CA TYR A 1126 44.45 13.12 52.30
C TYR A 1126 42.95 13.19 52.67
N THR A 1127 42.11 13.61 51.71
CA THR A 1127 40.65 13.72 51.86
C THR A 1127 39.93 12.54 51.20
N ARG A 1128 38.70 12.26 51.63
CA ARG A 1128 37.79 11.31 50.96
C ARG A 1128 37.29 11.91 49.64
N LYS A 1129 36.97 11.06 48.66
CA LYS A 1129 36.54 11.47 47.32
C LYS A 1129 35.15 12.14 47.31
N ASP A 1130 34.30 11.80 48.27
CA ASP A 1130 32.89 12.21 48.29
C ASP A 1130 32.53 13.18 49.43
N VAL A 1131 33.44 13.43 50.38
CA VAL A 1131 33.22 14.30 51.56
C VAL A 1131 34.54 14.96 52.00
N CYS A 1132 34.53 16.20 52.50
CA CYS A 1132 35.72 16.89 53.02
C CYS A 1132 36.16 16.40 54.41
N TRP A 1133 36.48 15.11 54.49
CA TRP A 1133 36.95 14.44 55.70
C TRP A 1133 38.20 13.59 55.44
N LEU A 1134 38.94 13.25 56.51
CA LEU A 1134 40.13 12.40 56.44
C LEU A 1134 39.82 11.04 55.79
N ASN A 1135 40.65 10.64 54.84
CA ASN A 1135 40.46 9.40 54.06
C ASN A 1135 40.72 8.14 54.92
N TRP A 1136 39.82 7.17 54.86
CA TRP A 1136 39.96 5.86 55.50
C TRP A 1136 40.27 4.72 54.52
N GLU A 1137 39.76 4.80 53.29
CA GLU A 1137 39.75 3.69 52.32
C GLU A 1137 41.12 3.47 51.64
N ASP A 1138 41.75 4.54 51.14
CA ASP A 1138 42.94 4.44 50.30
C ASP A 1138 44.25 4.65 51.08
N SER A 1139 44.26 5.60 52.03
CA SER A 1139 45.48 6.03 52.76
C SER A 1139 45.45 5.79 54.26
N LYS A 1140 44.29 5.40 54.82
CA LYS A 1140 44.05 5.28 56.27
C LYS A 1140 44.44 6.53 57.09
N ALA A 1141 44.43 7.72 56.47
CA ALA A 1141 44.79 9.00 57.09
C ALA A 1141 44.00 9.32 58.38
N LEU A 1142 42.76 8.86 58.49
CA LEU A 1142 41.93 9.02 59.69
C LEU A 1142 42.55 8.36 60.94
N LEU A 1143 43.36 7.31 60.80
CA LEU A 1143 44.05 6.68 61.95
C LEU A 1143 45.00 7.65 62.66
N ALA A 1144 45.56 8.63 61.96
CA ALA A 1144 46.46 9.63 62.54
C ALA A 1144 45.76 10.53 63.57
N PHE A 1145 44.43 10.63 63.51
CA PHE A 1145 43.61 11.32 64.49
C PHE A 1145 43.09 10.38 65.58
N VAL A 1146 42.51 9.23 65.19
CA VAL A 1146 41.81 8.32 66.11
C VAL A 1146 42.76 7.66 67.11
N ILE A 1147 43.94 7.21 66.67
CA ILE A 1147 44.89 6.51 67.54
C ILE A 1147 45.36 7.42 68.69
N PRO A 1148 45.86 8.65 68.43
CA PRO A 1148 46.21 9.57 69.51
C PRO A 1148 45.04 9.91 70.43
N ALA A 1149 43.84 10.13 69.88
CA ALA A 1149 42.66 10.46 70.68
C ALA A 1149 42.29 9.34 71.67
N LEU A 1150 42.29 8.08 71.23
CA LEU A 1150 42.00 6.92 72.10
C LEU A 1150 43.07 6.75 73.19
N ILE A 1151 44.36 6.91 72.85
CA ILE A 1151 45.45 6.87 73.83
C ILE A 1151 45.24 7.94 74.91
N ILE A 1152 44.91 9.17 74.50
CA ILE A 1152 44.66 10.29 75.42
C ILE A 1152 43.48 10.01 76.34
N VAL A 1153 42.38 9.49 75.81
CA VAL A 1153 41.19 9.13 76.61
C VAL A 1153 41.56 8.10 77.67
N VAL A 1154 42.25 7.02 77.30
CA VAL A 1154 42.69 5.98 78.25
C VAL A 1154 43.61 6.57 79.31
N MET A 1155 44.59 7.40 78.91
CA MET A 1155 45.50 8.06 79.85
C MET A 1155 44.77 9.01 80.81
N ASN A 1156 43.80 9.78 80.33
CA ASN A 1156 43.00 10.66 81.18
C ASN A 1156 42.04 9.91 82.10
N LEU A 1157 41.49 8.76 81.67
CA LEU A 1157 40.71 7.89 82.55
C LEU A 1157 41.58 7.33 83.67
N PHE A 1158 42.79 6.87 83.34
CA PHE A 1158 43.77 6.42 84.33
C PHE A 1158 44.13 7.54 85.31
N ILE A 1159 44.48 8.73 84.81
CA ILE A 1159 44.77 9.90 85.64
C ILE A 1159 43.59 10.23 86.54
N THR A 1160 42.38 10.26 86.00
CA THR A 1160 41.17 10.59 86.75
C THR A 1160 40.88 9.57 87.84
N ALA A 1161 41.08 8.27 87.57
CA ALA A 1161 40.96 7.22 88.59
C ALA A 1161 41.96 7.44 89.74
N VAL A 1162 43.22 7.74 89.44
CA VAL A 1162 44.24 8.02 90.48
C VAL A 1162 43.89 9.29 91.27
N VAL A 1163 43.44 10.34 90.58
CA VAL A 1163 42.97 11.61 91.19
C VAL A 1163 41.79 11.35 92.13
N ILE A 1164 40.78 10.59 91.71
CA ILE A 1164 39.61 10.23 92.52
C ILE A 1164 40.03 9.41 93.74
N ILE A 1165 40.85 8.36 93.56
CA ILE A 1165 41.33 7.51 94.66
C ILE A 1165 42.11 8.34 95.69
N LYS A 1166 43.00 9.25 95.24
CA LYS A 1166 43.77 10.13 96.12
C LYS A 1166 42.90 11.16 96.85
N ILE A 1167 41.89 11.72 96.20
CA ILE A 1167 40.96 12.68 96.83
C ILE A 1167 40.01 11.98 97.83
N LEU A 1168 39.59 10.74 97.54
CA LEU A 1168 38.69 9.95 98.38
C LEU A 1168 39.39 9.30 99.59
N ARG A 1169 40.72 9.10 99.54
CA ARG A 1169 41.47 8.56 100.69
C ARG A 1169 41.39 9.54 101.88
N PRO A 1170 40.88 9.13 103.05
CA PRO A 1170 40.96 9.94 104.26
C PRO A 1170 42.41 9.93 104.75
N THR A 1171 43.04 11.08 104.89
CA THR A 1171 44.35 11.21 105.55
C THR A 1171 44.10 11.82 106.91
N ILE A 1172 44.25 11.01 107.97
CA ILE A 1172 44.20 11.48 109.36
C ILE A 1172 45.42 12.37 109.59
N GLY A 1173 45.19 13.65 109.89
CA GLY A 1173 46.23 14.57 110.40
C GLY A 1173 46.55 15.83 109.57
N ASP A 1174 45.92 16.09 108.41
CA ASP A 1174 46.28 17.26 107.60
C ASP A 1174 45.22 18.39 107.67
N ARG A 1175 45.65 19.58 108.13
CA ARG A 1175 44.87 20.83 108.22
C ARG A 1175 44.89 21.62 106.91
N SER A 1176 45.05 20.97 105.76
CA SER A 1176 44.93 21.62 104.46
C SER A 1176 43.48 22.05 104.19
N ASN A 1177 43.33 23.25 103.64
CA ASN A 1177 42.09 24.02 103.57
C ASN A 1177 40.90 23.18 103.01
N ARG A 1178 39.88 22.89 103.83
CA ARG A 1178 38.67 22.12 103.46
C ARG A 1178 38.00 22.63 102.18
N GLN A 1179 38.15 23.93 101.90
CA GLN A 1179 37.70 24.62 100.69
C GLN A 1179 38.44 24.16 99.42
N GLU A 1180 39.76 23.96 99.47
CA GLU A 1180 40.58 23.55 98.32
C GLU A 1180 40.34 22.07 97.95
N ARG A 1181 40.25 21.18 98.94
CA ARG A 1181 39.94 19.76 98.71
C ARG A 1181 38.55 19.56 98.12
N LYS A 1182 37.55 20.33 98.58
CA LYS A 1182 36.19 20.32 98.01
C LYS A 1182 36.16 20.88 96.58
N SER A 1183 36.97 21.89 96.29
CA SER A 1183 37.16 22.40 94.93
C SER A 1183 37.84 21.35 94.04
N LEU A 1184 38.90 20.68 94.49
CA LEU A 1184 39.59 19.60 93.76
C LEU A 1184 38.68 18.39 93.50
N PHE A 1185 37.81 18.03 94.45
CA PHE A 1185 36.82 16.97 94.29
C PHE A 1185 35.78 17.31 93.19
N HIS A 1186 35.28 18.54 93.16
CA HIS A 1186 34.37 18.98 92.10
C HIS A 1186 35.04 18.99 90.72
N ILE A 1187 36.32 19.38 90.66
CA ILE A 1187 37.09 19.38 89.40
C ILE A 1187 37.35 17.94 88.93
N GLY A 1188 37.74 17.04 89.84
CA GLY A 1188 37.92 15.61 89.53
C GLY A 1188 36.62 14.97 89.04
N LYS A 1189 35.47 15.33 89.64
CA LYS A 1189 34.14 14.89 89.19
C LYS A 1189 33.78 15.42 87.80
N SER A 1190 34.06 16.70 87.52
CA SER A 1190 33.84 17.29 86.19
C SER A 1190 34.66 16.57 85.12
N MET A 1191 35.94 16.30 85.37
CA MET A 1191 36.79 15.54 84.45
C MET A 1191 36.42 14.07 84.31
N ALA A 1192 35.93 13.44 85.38
CA ALA A 1192 35.43 12.06 85.34
C ALA A 1192 34.15 11.89 84.53
N ILE A 1193 33.38 12.97 84.36
CA ILE A 1193 32.18 12.98 83.51
C ILE A 1193 32.58 13.39 82.08
N LEU A 1194 33.43 14.39 81.94
CA LEU A 1194 33.78 14.98 80.64
C LEU A 1194 34.72 14.09 79.80
N THR A 1195 35.66 13.38 80.43
CA THR A 1195 36.64 12.52 79.72
C THR A 1195 35.97 11.31 79.05
N PRO A 1196 35.12 10.51 79.73
CA PRO A 1196 34.41 9.43 79.07
C PRO A 1196 33.41 9.93 78.02
N LEU A 1197 32.76 11.08 78.21
CA LEU A 1197 31.82 11.61 77.21
C LEU A 1197 32.54 11.95 75.89
N LEU A 1198 33.71 12.58 75.98
CA LEU A 1198 34.54 12.89 74.80
C LEU A 1198 35.13 11.61 74.18
N GLY A 1199 35.53 10.64 75.01
CA GLY A 1199 36.01 9.34 74.54
C GLY A 1199 34.95 8.46 73.89
N LEU A 1200 33.74 8.40 74.45
CA LEU A 1200 32.60 7.63 73.94
C LEU A 1200 32.09 8.21 72.61
N THR A 1201 32.05 9.53 72.49
CA THR A 1201 31.68 10.23 71.25
C THR A 1201 32.55 9.73 70.09
N TRP A 1202 33.86 9.80 70.24
CA TRP A 1202 34.77 9.36 69.17
C TRP A 1202 34.93 7.84 69.07
N GLY A 1203 34.64 7.09 70.14
CA GLY A 1203 34.50 5.63 70.10
C GLY A 1203 33.33 5.18 69.22
N PHE A 1204 32.16 5.81 69.35
CA PHE A 1204 31.03 5.59 68.43
C PHE A 1204 31.33 6.13 67.03
N GLY A 1205 32.10 7.22 66.92
CA GLY A 1205 32.60 7.74 65.64
C GLY A 1205 33.56 6.79 64.92
N LEU A 1206 34.25 5.89 65.62
CA LEU A 1206 35.00 4.80 64.99
C LEU A 1206 34.07 3.65 64.59
N ALA A 1207 33.06 3.35 65.40
CA ALA A 1207 32.07 2.32 65.10
C ALA A 1207 31.27 2.62 63.83
N THR A 1208 31.00 3.89 63.51
CA THR A 1208 30.35 4.32 62.24
C THR A 1208 31.21 4.11 60.99
N ILE A 1209 32.51 3.86 61.15
CA ILE A 1209 33.48 3.73 60.04
C ILE A 1209 33.71 2.24 59.67
N ILE A 1210 33.25 1.31 60.51
CA ILE A 1210 33.29 -0.12 60.22
C ILE A 1210 32.26 -0.43 59.12
N LYS A 1211 32.67 -1.17 58.07
CA LYS A 1211 31.75 -1.61 57.00
C LYS A 1211 30.58 -2.38 57.63
N ASN A 1212 29.34 -2.02 57.25
CA ASN A 1212 28.07 -2.51 57.81
C ASN A 1212 27.75 -2.06 59.25
N SER A 1213 28.12 -0.82 59.62
CA SER A 1213 27.74 -0.25 60.93
C SER A 1213 26.22 -0.03 61.05
N HIS A 1214 25.66 -0.37 62.21
CA HIS A 1214 24.23 -0.18 62.49
C HIS A 1214 23.88 1.32 62.60
N ARG A 1215 22.74 1.74 62.02
CA ARG A 1215 22.25 3.14 62.01
C ARG A 1215 22.23 3.80 63.39
N ALA A 1216 22.00 3.02 64.45
CA ALA A 1216 22.05 3.50 65.83
C ALA A 1216 23.40 4.14 66.21
N PHE A 1217 24.52 3.65 65.68
CA PHE A 1217 25.84 4.23 65.96
C PHE A 1217 26.01 5.62 65.32
N HIS A 1218 25.44 5.83 64.13
CA HIS A 1218 25.43 7.15 63.49
C HIS A 1218 24.58 8.17 64.28
N ILE A 1219 23.40 7.74 64.75
CA ILE A 1219 22.52 8.58 65.58
C ILE A 1219 23.19 8.90 66.92
N LEU A 1220 23.77 7.91 67.60
CA LEU A 1220 24.42 8.09 68.89
C LEU A 1220 25.70 8.96 68.78
N PHE A 1221 26.46 8.79 67.71
CA PHE A 1221 27.60 9.64 67.39
C PHE A 1221 27.20 11.10 67.18
N ALA A 1222 26.18 11.37 66.35
CA ALA A 1222 25.69 12.72 66.09
C ALA A 1222 25.12 13.37 67.37
N LEU A 1223 24.34 12.62 68.15
CA LEU A 1223 23.75 13.11 69.40
C LEU A 1223 24.81 13.47 70.45
N LEU A 1224 25.81 12.61 70.67
CA LEU A 1224 26.87 12.88 71.66
C LEU A 1224 27.77 14.06 71.26
N ASN A 1225 28.11 14.20 69.97
CA ASN A 1225 28.81 15.37 69.46
C ASN A 1225 27.99 16.65 69.65
N SER A 1226 26.68 16.60 69.39
CA SER A 1226 25.82 17.79 69.54
C SER A 1226 25.68 18.32 70.97
N LEU A 1227 25.76 17.42 71.97
CA LEU A 1227 25.65 17.79 73.38
C LEU A 1227 26.99 18.16 74.01
N GLN A 1228 28.10 17.99 73.28
CA GLN A 1228 29.46 18.17 73.79
C GLN A 1228 29.71 19.60 74.30
N GLY A 1229 29.36 20.62 73.51
CA GLY A 1229 29.48 22.03 73.90
C GLY A 1229 28.64 22.37 75.13
N LEU A 1230 27.43 21.80 75.23
CA LEU A 1230 26.54 21.99 76.38
C LEU A 1230 27.12 21.36 77.66
N PHE A 1231 27.69 20.16 77.58
CA PHE A 1231 28.32 19.53 78.74
C PHE A 1231 29.55 20.29 79.23
N ILE A 1232 30.34 20.88 78.34
CA ILE A 1232 31.48 21.73 78.71
C ILE A 1232 30.98 23.00 79.43
N LEU A 1233 29.93 23.65 78.93
CA LEU A 1233 29.33 24.80 79.59
C LEU A 1233 28.84 24.44 81.00
N VAL A 1234 28.05 23.37 81.14
CA VAL A 1234 27.44 22.98 82.42
C VAL A 1234 28.49 22.50 83.43
N PHE A 1235 29.28 21.48 83.09
CA PHE A 1235 30.20 20.84 84.03
C PHE A 1235 31.56 21.54 84.13
N GLY A 1236 31.98 22.25 83.08
CA GLY A 1236 33.23 23.02 83.07
C GLY A 1236 33.10 24.38 83.73
N THR A 1237 31.94 25.04 83.60
CA THR A 1237 31.77 26.44 84.06
C THR A 1237 30.62 26.62 85.07
N LEU A 1238 29.37 26.28 84.71
CA LEU A 1238 28.19 26.64 85.51
C LEU A 1238 28.08 25.87 86.83
N TRP A 1239 28.66 24.67 86.94
CA TRP A 1239 28.66 23.88 88.17
C TRP A 1239 29.75 24.30 89.18
N ASP A 1240 30.65 25.23 88.82
CA ASP A 1240 31.62 25.78 89.76
C ASP A 1240 30.98 26.86 90.63
N LYS A 1241 30.85 26.57 91.94
CA LYS A 1241 30.30 27.51 92.93
C LYS A 1241 31.05 28.85 92.95
N LYS A 1242 32.36 28.86 92.69
CA LYS A 1242 33.14 30.11 92.62
C LYS A 1242 32.74 30.97 91.43
N ILE A 1243 32.40 30.34 90.29
CA ILE A 1243 31.90 31.04 89.10
C ILE A 1243 30.47 31.54 89.35
N GLN A 1244 29.60 30.72 89.95
CA GLN A 1244 28.24 31.15 90.33
C GLN A 1244 28.26 32.35 91.29
N GLU A 1245 29.10 32.31 92.33
CA GLU A 1245 29.28 33.43 93.27
C GLU A 1245 29.85 34.68 92.59
N ALA A 1246 30.80 34.52 91.65
CA ALA A 1246 31.36 35.62 90.87
C ALA A 1246 30.31 36.30 89.97
N LEU A 1247 29.50 35.49 89.28
CA LEU A 1247 28.42 35.95 88.40
C LEU A 1247 27.32 36.64 89.21
N LEU A 1248 26.93 36.09 90.36
CA LEU A 1248 25.94 36.69 91.26
C LEU A 1248 26.45 38.02 91.86
N LYS A 1249 27.71 38.08 92.31
CA LYS A 1249 28.32 39.31 92.85
C LYS A 1249 28.41 40.41 91.80
N ARG A 1250 28.63 40.06 90.53
CA ARG A 1250 28.65 41.02 89.41
C ARG A 1250 27.25 41.45 88.96
N ASN A 1251 26.27 40.54 88.92
CA ASN A 1251 24.85 40.88 88.66
C ASN A 1251 24.23 41.72 89.80
N SER A 1252 24.78 41.63 91.01
CA SER A 1252 24.48 42.55 92.13
C SER A 1252 25.13 43.93 91.93
N MET A 1253 26.35 44.02 91.39
CA MET A 1253 27.00 45.30 91.05
C MET A 1253 26.37 45.99 89.84
N SER A 1254 25.82 45.27 88.86
CA SER A 1254 25.08 45.88 87.73
C SER A 1254 23.73 46.47 88.15
N LYS A 1255 23.18 46.08 89.31
CA LYS A 1255 21.99 46.71 89.92
C LYS A 1255 22.30 47.93 90.79
N TRP A 1256 23.58 48.32 90.97
CA TRP A 1256 24.02 49.49 91.75
C TRP A 1256 24.73 50.55 90.88
N SER A 1257 24.33 50.71 89.61
CA SER A 1257 24.86 51.77 88.73
C SER A 1257 23.76 52.62 88.07
N SER A 1258 22.56 52.67 88.63
CA SER A 1258 21.46 53.51 88.09
C SER A 1258 20.65 54.24 89.15
N GLN A 1259 21.30 54.86 90.14
CA GLN A 1259 20.76 56.01 90.86
C GLN A 1259 21.87 57.06 91.06
N GLN A 1260 21.54 58.33 90.76
CA GLN A 1260 22.31 59.59 90.80
C GLN A 1260 23.16 59.92 89.53
N THR A 1261 22.98 61.02 88.76
CA THR A 1261 22.28 62.31 88.99
C THR A 1261 22.04 63.12 87.69
N LYS A 1262 20.81 63.65 87.56
CA LYS A 1262 20.27 64.93 87.01
C LYS A 1262 20.82 65.64 85.76
N VAL A 1263 19.88 65.93 84.83
CA VAL A 1263 19.35 67.26 84.44
C VAL A 1263 20.34 68.44 84.43
N ARG A 1264 20.64 69.01 83.24
CA ARG A 1264 20.06 70.25 82.63
C ARG A 1264 20.99 70.84 81.55
N THR A 1265 20.41 71.25 80.41
CA THR A 1265 20.75 72.39 79.52
C THR A 1265 22.23 72.72 79.30
N LEU A 1266 22.76 72.68 78.07
CA LEU A 1266 22.39 73.51 76.90
C LEU A 1266 22.81 72.79 75.61
#